data_AF-A0A6A5FP11-F1
#
_entry.id   AF-A0A6A5FP11-F1
#
_cell.length_a   1.000
_cell.length_b   1.000
_cell.length_c   1.000
_cell.angle_alpha   90.00
_cell.angle_beta   90.00
_cell.angle_gamma   90.00
#
_symmetry.space_group_name_H-M   'P 1'
#
loop_
_entity.id
_entity.type
_entity.pdbx_description
1 polymer ?
#
loop_
_entity_poly.entity_id
_entity_poly.type
_entity_poly.pdbx_seq_one_letter_code
_entity_poly.pdbx_strand_id
1 'polypeptide(L)'
;MLKVSHFATCACLSNKKEYRSFFRTIPSDYHQSRALAKLVKHFGWTWVGAVRSDNDYGNNGMATFITAASQEGVCIEYSEAISRTDQSEQVARVVRVIQSGSARVLVAFLAQGEMDILLEEALKQNLTGLQWVGSESWITARHLATKGYSRILTGSLGFTIRKSKITGLREFLLQVNPSQDPYNNLLREFWEATFGCSFQSSPHGQTQCSGTERLQDIKNPFTDVSELRISNNVYKAVYAVAYAMHNVLKCGQSGKVVNHPCIWKDALESKQVVKHLRDVNFTLQSGESVYFDENGDPTATYELVNWQRNQAGDIVFVAVGSYDASLPNGKQFTMNGLNATWAAESLERPQSVCSESCLPGFRQAVIKGKPICCFSCIACAAGEISNFSNSAECSRCPLEYWSDEEHSQCVPKVIEFLSYGETMGALLTAFSLFGASLTLVVSCVFFWFRHTPLVKASNSELSFLLLFSLTLCFLCSLTFIGQPSEWSCMLRHTAFGITFALCMSCILAKTIAVVIAFKAKRPANTVPQCSAPLQRTSVLSCTLLQVLVCMLWLTLAPPFPYKNTAHATERIILECDLGSPIGFWAVLGLDPGELQYAYTMIFAIEEINNSSDLLPGVTLGYRIFDSCPSIPLSISASLNLMNRTIPSDFHQSKALAKLVKYFGWTWVGAIRTNSDYGNGGMATFLEAAEREGVCVEYSVAIYRTDPRKWFLEVVDMIKKSTSKVIVAFADGTDLDILFKELHAQNVTGLQWVGSEGWITYRYIASPVNYAVVQGAVGFAALNAHIPGLQEFLANSRPSTTPGDQGLVELWETVFGCTLTPQAETQAQVSVAACTGKESLWNTNSRFTDVSDAGLLNNVYKATYAVAHALDMLFTCKDGQGPFENNTCADRENVQSWQVLHYLTQVNFTTKTGENVFFNEFGDPVARYALVNWQIDEAGYIVFETIGFYDASQPEGQQFEMKADVQAIWAGDNLEVPRSVCSKSCLPGTRRAFVKGKPICCFDCITCADGEFSNSTNAVKCDKCHPEYKPSEERNNCDLKAIEFLTYSELMGRLRLLGPTTLS
;
A
#
# COMPACT_ATOMS: atom_id res chain seq x y z
N MET A 1 -36.46 -61.63 27.18
CA MET A 1 -37.06 -61.09 28.41
C MET A 1 -37.69 -59.75 28.07
N LEU A 2 -39.02 -59.61 28.20
CA LEU A 2 -39.72 -58.34 27.99
C LEU A 2 -39.32 -57.35 29.10
N LYS A 3 -39.01 -56.11 28.74
CA LYS A 3 -38.70 -55.04 29.70
C LYS A 3 -39.48 -53.78 29.31
N VAL A 4 -40.23 -53.22 30.26
CA VAL A 4 -40.88 -51.90 30.12
C VAL A 4 -40.30 -50.97 31.20
N SER A 5 -39.47 -50.02 30.79
CA SER A 5 -38.82 -49.10 31.73
C SER A 5 -39.65 -47.84 31.94
N HIS A 6 -39.69 -47.34 33.17
CA HIS A 6 -40.36 -46.09 33.52
C HIS A 6 -39.40 -44.89 33.58
N PHE A 7 -38.08 -45.13 33.52
CA PHE A 7 -37.07 -44.10 33.75
C PHE A 7 -35.75 -44.29 32.97
N ALA A 8 -35.67 -45.26 32.04
CA ALA A 8 -34.50 -45.39 31.17
C ALA A 8 -34.68 -44.54 29.90
N THR A 9 -34.09 -43.35 29.90
CA THR A 9 -34.35 -42.29 28.92
C THR A 9 -33.31 -42.18 27.81
N CYS A 10 -32.15 -42.83 27.95
CA CYS A 10 -31.09 -42.81 26.94
C CYS A 10 -31.63 -43.12 25.52
N ALA A 11 -31.24 -42.29 24.55
CA ALA A 11 -31.60 -42.49 23.15
C ALA A 11 -31.03 -43.81 22.58
N CYS A 12 -29.94 -44.31 23.16
CA CYS A 12 -29.29 -45.56 22.80
C CYS A 12 -30.23 -46.80 22.86
N LEU A 13 -31.28 -46.75 23.70
CA LEU A 13 -32.22 -47.87 23.88
C LEU A 13 -33.34 -47.94 22.84
N SER A 14 -33.46 -46.94 21.97
CA SER A 14 -34.46 -46.89 20.89
C SER A 14 -34.12 -47.85 19.73
N ASN A 15 -32.88 -48.33 19.62
CA ASN A 15 -32.47 -49.24 18.54
C ASN A 15 -33.13 -50.63 18.66
N LYS A 16 -34.24 -50.85 17.93
CA LYS A 16 -34.96 -52.12 17.94
C LYS A 16 -34.25 -53.30 17.29
N LYS A 17 -33.14 -53.09 16.57
CA LYS A 17 -32.33 -54.22 16.08
C LYS A 17 -31.65 -54.95 17.23
N GLU A 18 -31.14 -54.18 18.19
CA GLU A 18 -30.43 -54.63 19.38
C GLU A 18 -31.39 -54.88 20.56
N TYR A 19 -32.28 -53.93 20.85
CA TYR A 19 -33.21 -53.97 21.98
C TYR A 19 -34.66 -54.31 21.57
N ARG A 20 -34.85 -55.46 20.90
CA ARG A 20 -36.14 -55.90 20.31
C ARG A 20 -37.34 -55.93 21.27
N SER A 21 -37.10 -56.22 22.54
CA SER A 21 -38.13 -56.44 23.57
C SER A 21 -38.14 -55.39 24.69
N PHE A 22 -37.49 -54.25 24.43
CA PHE A 22 -37.46 -53.10 25.32
C PHE A 22 -38.54 -52.09 24.93
N PHE A 23 -39.26 -51.55 25.90
CA PHE A 23 -40.20 -50.45 25.75
C PHE A 23 -40.03 -49.51 26.92
N ARG A 24 -40.55 -48.29 26.81
CA ARG A 24 -40.53 -47.35 27.94
C ARG A 24 -41.74 -46.42 27.94
N THR A 25 -42.14 -45.99 29.13
CA THR A 25 -43.25 -45.04 29.32
C THR A 25 -42.78 -43.61 29.61
N ILE A 26 -41.46 -43.40 29.50
CA ILE A 26 -40.81 -42.10 29.53
C ILE A 26 -40.27 -41.78 28.12
N PRO A 27 -40.34 -40.53 27.65
CA PRO A 27 -39.78 -40.19 26.35
C PRO A 27 -38.24 -40.33 26.27
N SER A 28 -37.73 -40.37 25.05
CA SER A 28 -36.30 -40.38 24.75
C SER A 28 -35.62 -39.05 25.05
N ASP A 29 -34.42 -39.10 25.64
CA ASP A 29 -33.53 -37.94 25.82
C ASP A 29 -33.17 -37.27 24.49
N TYR A 30 -33.26 -38.02 23.38
CA TYR A 30 -33.12 -37.45 22.03
C TYR A 30 -33.98 -36.20 21.83
N HIS A 31 -35.23 -36.23 22.32
CA HIS A 31 -36.13 -35.09 22.22
C HIS A 31 -35.84 -34.02 23.26
N GLN A 32 -35.45 -34.40 24.47
CA GLN A 32 -35.14 -33.45 25.53
C GLN A 32 -33.89 -32.63 25.22
N SER A 33 -32.81 -33.25 24.78
CA SER A 33 -31.59 -32.55 24.40
C SER A 33 -31.83 -31.51 23.31
N ARG A 34 -32.70 -31.81 22.34
CA ARG A 34 -33.13 -30.85 21.32
C ARG A 34 -34.04 -29.75 21.88
N ALA A 35 -34.92 -30.09 22.83
CA ALA A 35 -35.73 -29.10 23.52
C ALA A 35 -34.86 -28.12 24.32
N LEU A 36 -33.84 -28.61 25.04
CA LEU A 36 -32.87 -27.80 25.76
C LEU A 36 -32.10 -26.86 24.82
N ALA A 37 -31.66 -27.33 23.67
CA ALA A 37 -31.03 -26.47 22.66
C ALA A 37 -31.96 -25.35 22.20
N LYS A 38 -33.24 -25.65 21.96
CA LYS A 38 -34.26 -24.65 21.60
C LYS A 38 -34.56 -23.66 22.73
N LEU A 39 -34.53 -24.11 23.98
CA LEU A 39 -34.69 -23.25 25.16
C LEU A 39 -33.54 -22.25 25.26
N VAL A 40 -32.30 -22.72 25.10
CA VAL A 40 -31.10 -21.87 25.14
C VAL A 40 -31.14 -20.84 24.01
N LYS A 41 -31.50 -21.25 22.79
CA LYS A 41 -31.72 -20.33 21.66
C LYS A 41 -32.82 -19.31 21.91
N HIS A 42 -33.95 -19.72 22.49
CA HIS A 42 -35.09 -18.83 22.74
C HIS A 42 -34.70 -17.62 23.60
N PHE A 43 -33.77 -17.83 24.54
CA PHE A 43 -33.26 -16.78 25.42
C PHE A 43 -32.07 -15.99 24.86
N GLY A 44 -31.62 -16.30 23.63
CA GLY A 44 -30.50 -15.62 22.99
C GLY A 44 -29.14 -15.95 23.60
N TRP A 45 -29.03 -17.05 24.36
CA TRP A 45 -27.77 -17.50 24.93
C TRP A 45 -26.97 -18.25 23.85
N THR A 46 -25.78 -17.74 23.52
CA THR A 46 -24.90 -18.34 22.50
C THR A 46 -23.65 -18.97 23.09
N TRP A 47 -23.41 -18.78 24.39
CA TRP A 47 -22.24 -19.28 25.10
C TRP A 47 -22.66 -19.95 26.40
N VAL A 48 -22.51 -21.28 26.49
CA VAL A 48 -22.95 -22.04 27.67
C VAL A 48 -21.87 -23.01 28.15
N GLY A 49 -21.82 -23.23 29.46
CA GLY A 49 -21.08 -24.33 30.06
C GLY A 49 -21.93 -25.60 30.07
N ALA A 50 -21.28 -26.77 30.06
CA ALA A 50 -21.95 -28.05 30.12
C ALA A 50 -21.32 -28.97 31.18
N VAL A 51 -22.18 -29.68 31.90
CA VAL A 51 -21.78 -30.75 32.83
C VAL A 51 -22.70 -31.95 32.67
N ARG A 52 -22.14 -33.16 32.70
CA ARG A 52 -22.89 -34.41 32.47
C ARG A 52 -22.47 -35.55 33.39
N SER A 53 -23.34 -36.52 33.58
CA SER A 53 -22.97 -37.77 34.25
C SER A 53 -22.06 -38.60 33.34
N ASP A 54 -20.98 -39.16 33.87
CA ASP A 54 -20.07 -40.03 33.11
C ASP A 54 -20.62 -41.45 32.99
N ASN A 55 -21.74 -41.57 32.27
CA ASN A 55 -22.41 -42.82 31.97
C ASN A 55 -23.21 -42.67 30.66
N ASP A 56 -23.85 -43.75 30.20
CA ASP A 56 -24.59 -43.72 28.92
C ASP A 56 -25.70 -42.67 28.89
N TYR A 57 -26.36 -42.39 30.01
CA TYR A 57 -27.38 -41.33 30.10
C TYR A 57 -26.78 -39.95 29.83
N GLY A 58 -25.79 -39.54 30.63
CA GLY A 58 -25.20 -38.22 30.50
C GLY A 58 -24.40 -38.03 29.21
N ASN A 59 -23.65 -39.05 28.78
CA ASN A 59 -22.81 -38.98 27.58
C ASN A 59 -23.66 -38.90 26.30
N ASN A 60 -24.68 -39.74 26.13
CA ASN A 60 -25.55 -39.68 24.93
C ASN A 60 -26.45 -38.44 24.93
N GLY A 61 -27.02 -38.09 26.09
CA GLY A 61 -27.87 -36.91 26.25
C GLY A 61 -27.11 -35.63 25.93
N MET A 62 -25.93 -35.45 26.52
CA MET A 62 -25.10 -34.27 26.28
C MET A 62 -24.56 -34.25 24.85
N ALA A 63 -24.11 -35.38 24.28
CA ALA A 63 -23.67 -35.40 22.89
C ALA A 63 -24.78 -34.93 21.93
N THR A 64 -26.02 -35.41 22.15
CA THR A 64 -27.19 -34.98 21.37
C THR A 64 -27.47 -33.49 21.57
N PHE A 65 -27.31 -32.98 22.80
CA PHE A 65 -27.50 -31.57 23.10
C PHE A 65 -26.45 -30.72 22.37
N ILE A 66 -25.17 -31.07 22.44
CA ILE A 66 -24.07 -30.34 21.78
C ILE A 66 -24.31 -30.28 20.27
N THR A 67 -24.71 -31.38 19.65
CA THR A 67 -25.06 -31.40 18.21
C THR A 67 -26.25 -30.48 17.90
N ALA A 68 -27.31 -30.55 18.70
CA ALA A 68 -28.49 -29.70 18.50
C ALA A 68 -28.21 -28.22 18.77
N ALA A 69 -27.44 -27.91 19.82
CA ALA A 69 -27.02 -26.56 20.19
C ALA A 69 -26.19 -25.93 19.07
N SER A 70 -25.26 -26.69 18.48
CA SER A 70 -24.48 -26.22 17.33
C SER A 70 -25.34 -25.90 16.11
N GLN A 71 -26.38 -26.71 15.82
CA GLN A 71 -27.34 -26.43 14.74
C GLN A 71 -28.17 -25.16 14.99
N GLU A 72 -28.33 -24.80 16.26
CA GLU A 72 -29.08 -23.63 16.71
C GLU A 72 -28.18 -22.39 16.92
N GLY A 73 -26.88 -22.48 16.61
CA GLY A 73 -25.91 -21.38 16.70
C GLY A 73 -25.34 -21.13 18.10
N VAL A 74 -25.38 -22.13 18.99
CA VAL A 74 -24.90 -22.05 20.37
C VAL A 74 -23.58 -22.82 20.51
N CYS A 75 -22.60 -22.19 21.16
CA CYS A 75 -21.30 -22.80 21.44
C CYS A 75 -21.15 -23.19 22.91
N ILE A 76 -20.33 -24.22 23.14
CA ILE A 76 -20.05 -24.77 24.46
C ILE A 76 -18.64 -24.36 24.87
N GLU A 77 -18.50 -23.72 26.03
CA GLU A 77 -17.19 -23.31 26.56
C GLU A 77 -16.39 -24.50 27.07
N TYR A 78 -17.01 -25.29 27.94
CA TYR A 78 -16.45 -26.48 28.56
C TYR A 78 -17.54 -27.55 28.70
N SER A 79 -17.14 -28.82 28.69
CA SER A 79 -18.06 -29.95 28.83
C SER A 79 -17.45 -31.01 29.74
N GLU A 80 -17.65 -30.84 31.04
CA GLU A 80 -17.09 -31.73 32.07
C GLU A 80 -18.01 -32.92 32.35
N ALA A 81 -17.41 -34.03 32.75
CA ALA A 81 -18.13 -35.24 33.17
C ALA A 81 -17.82 -35.55 34.65
N ILE A 82 -18.81 -36.06 35.36
CA ILE A 82 -18.71 -36.46 36.76
C ILE A 82 -19.39 -37.81 36.98
N SER A 83 -18.77 -38.66 37.79
CA SER A 83 -19.32 -39.91 38.30
C SER A 83 -19.48 -39.85 39.82
N ARG A 84 -20.43 -40.61 40.37
CA ARG A 84 -20.61 -40.74 41.83
C ARG A 84 -19.42 -41.37 42.54
N THR A 85 -18.61 -42.13 41.81
CA THR A 85 -17.42 -42.81 42.33
C THR A 85 -16.15 -41.99 42.18
N ASP A 86 -16.24 -40.77 41.64
CA ASP A 86 -15.08 -39.90 41.47
C ASP A 86 -14.49 -39.49 42.82
N GLN A 87 -13.17 -39.32 42.84
CA GLN A 87 -12.48 -38.79 44.01
C GLN A 87 -12.91 -37.34 44.27
N SER A 88 -12.92 -36.91 45.53
CA SER A 88 -13.31 -35.54 45.90
C SER A 88 -12.50 -34.47 45.16
N GLU A 89 -11.23 -34.74 44.84
CA GLU A 89 -10.37 -33.83 44.07
C GLU A 89 -10.84 -33.62 42.62
N GLN A 90 -11.38 -34.66 41.99
CA GLN A 90 -11.88 -34.61 40.61
C GLN A 90 -13.17 -33.79 40.54
N VAL A 91 -14.10 -34.02 41.48
CA VAL A 91 -15.31 -33.19 41.61
C VAL A 91 -14.94 -31.74 41.90
N ALA A 92 -13.98 -31.51 42.80
CA ALA A 92 -13.49 -30.17 43.11
C ALA A 92 -12.83 -29.48 41.90
N ARG A 93 -12.20 -30.24 41.00
CA ARG A 93 -11.65 -29.74 39.72
C ARG A 93 -12.78 -29.29 38.79
N VAL A 94 -13.84 -30.09 38.65
CA VAL A 94 -14.99 -29.73 37.80
C VAL A 94 -15.65 -28.44 38.29
N VAL A 95 -15.84 -28.28 39.60
CA VAL A 95 -16.37 -27.03 40.18
C VAL A 95 -15.44 -25.84 39.91
N ARG A 96 -14.11 -26.03 40.01
CA ARG A 96 -13.13 -24.98 39.66
C ARG A 96 -13.22 -24.57 38.19
N VAL A 97 -13.39 -25.52 37.27
CA VAL A 97 -13.60 -25.24 35.84
C VAL A 97 -14.86 -24.39 35.66
N ILE A 98 -15.97 -24.81 36.26
CA ILE A 98 -17.25 -24.08 36.23
C ILE A 98 -17.08 -22.65 36.79
N GLN A 99 -16.37 -22.49 37.90
CA GLN A 99 -16.14 -21.20 38.54
C GLN A 99 -15.23 -20.28 37.71
N SER A 100 -14.23 -20.83 37.03
CA SER A 100 -13.30 -20.09 36.17
C SER A 100 -13.86 -19.74 34.78
N GLY A 101 -14.94 -20.41 34.37
CA GLY A 101 -15.58 -20.22 33.08
C GLY A 101 -16.24 -18.84 32.94
N SER A 102 -16.33 -18.38 31.70
CA SER A 102 -16.98 -17.12 31.32
C SER A 102 -18.48 -17.28 31.08
N ALA A 103 -18.95 -18.49 30.79
CA ALA A 103 -20.37 -18.79 30.61
C ALA A 103 -21.17 -18.54 31.90
N ARG A 104 -22.26 -17.78 31.78
CA ARG A 104 -23.20 -17.50 32.88
C ARG A 104 -24.35 -18.49 32.94
N VAL A 105 -24.50 -19.32 31.91
CA VAL A 105 -25.52 -20.36 31.80
C VAL A 105 -24.84 -21.73 31.79
N LEU A 106 -25.28 -22.63 32.66
CA LEU A 106 -24.74 -23.98 32.81
C LEU A 106 -25.83 -25.01 32.52
N VAL A 107 -25.63 -25.82 31.49
CA VAL A 107 -26.50 -26.95 31.14
C VAL A 107 -26.01 -28.20 31.86
N ALA A 108 -26.80 -28.67 32.81
CA ALA A 108 -26.49 -29.81 33.66
C ALA A 108 -27.37 -31.02 33.31
N PHE A 109 -26.79 -31.94 32.54
CA PHE A 109 -27.41 -33.21 32.15
C PHE A 109 -26.92 -34.32 33.08
N LEU A 110 -27.35 -34.24 34.34
CA LEU A 110 -26.88 -35.06 35.44
C LEU A 110 -28.00 -35.94 35.98
N ALA A 111 -27.67 -37.16 36.39
CA ALA A 111 -28.54 -37.95 37.23
C ALA A 111 -28.52 -37.42 38.69
N GLN A 112 -29.57 -37.72 39.45
CA GLN A 112 -29.80 -37.13 40.79
C GLN A 112 -28.59 -37.23 41.72
N GLY A 113 -27.97 -38.40 41.87
CA GLY A 113 -26.84 -38.56 42.80
C GLY A 113 -25.55 -37.87 42.35
N GLU A 114 -25.29 -37.74 41.05
CA GLU A 114 -24.17 -36.94 40.54
C GLU A 114 -24.42 -35.45 40.78
N MET A 115 -25.68 -35.01 40.70
CA MET A 115 -26.07 -33.64 41.03
C MET A 115 -25.87 -33.33 42.52
N ASP A 116 -26.21 -34.26 43.42
CA ASP A 116 -25.96 -34.11 44.86
C ASP A 116 -24.48 -33.83 45.15
N ILE A 117 -23.59 -34.68 44.62
CA ILE A 117 -22.14 -34.58 44.83
C ILE A 117 -21.59 -33.27 44.25
N LEU A 118 -22.06 -32.87 43.06
CA LEU A 118 -21.66 -31.60 42.45
C LEU A 118 -22.09 -30.41 43.31
N LEU A 119 -23.32 -30.42 43.84
CA LEU A 119 -23.86 -29.33 44.64
C LEU A 119 -23.21 -29.22 46.03
N GLU A 120 -22.90 -30.35 46.67
CA GLU A 120 -22.15 -30.36 47.92
C GLU A 120 -20.79 -29.68 47.75
N GLU A 121 -20.06 -30.00 46.68
CA GLU A 121 -18.77 -29.39 46.39
C GLU A 121 -18.90 -27.93 45.94
N ALA A 122 -19.93 -27.60 45.16
CA ALA A 122 -20.25 -26.23 44.77
C ALA A 122 -20.57 -25.32 45.98
N LEU A 123 -21.23 -25.85 47.01
CA LEU A 123 -21.45 -25.15 48.26
C LEU A 123 -20.14 -24.87 49.01
N LYS A 124 -19.24 -25.86 49.10
CA LYS A 124 -17.93 -25.69 49.76
C LYS A 124 -17.09 -24.60 49.07
N GLN A 125 -17.16 -24.51 47.76
CA GLN A 125 -16.41 -23.52 46.97
C GLN A 125 -17.17 -22.19 46.74
N ASN A 126 -18.34 -22.03 47.37
CA ASN A 126 -19.20 -20.83 47.26
C ASN A 126 -19.56 -20.45 45.81
N LEU A 127 -19.89 -21.42 44.97
CA LEU A 127 -20.38 -21.18 43.62
C LEU A 127 -21.77 -20.53 43.64
N THR A 128 -21.93 -19.37 43.03
CA THR A 128 -23.19 -18.62 42.96
C THR A 128 -23.30 -17.85 41.63
N GLY A 129 -24.49 -17.34 41.29
CA GLY A 129 -24.67 -16.42 40.16
C GLY A 129 -24.73 -17.07 38.77
N LEU A 130 -24.79 -18.39 38.67
CA LEU A 130 -24.99 -19.12 37.43
C LEU A 130 -26.46 -19.45 37.19
N GLN A 131 -26.90 -19.34 35.94
CA GLN A 131 -28.20 -19.79 35.52
C GLN A 131 -28.17 -21.27 35.17
N TRP A 132 -28.80 -22.10 36.00
CA TRP A 132 -28.84 -23.54 35.81
C TRP A 132 -29.94 -23.94 34.85
N VAL A 133 -29.57 -24.78 33.89
CA VAL A 133 -30.48 -25.43 32.94
C VAL A 133 -30.42 -26.94 33.14
N GLY A 134 -31.51 -27.52 33.63
CA GLY A 134 -31.54 -28.91 34.10
C GLY A 134 -32.27 -29.89 33.20
N SER A 135 -31.83 -31.15 33.26
CA SER A 135 -32.58 -32.29 32.76
C SER A 135 -33.72 -32.68 33.72
N GLU A 136 -34.61 -33.52 33.22
CA GLU A 136 -35.78 -34.08 33.89
C GLU A 136 -35.41 -34.85 35.16
N SER A 137 -34.19 -35.40 35.19
CA SER A 137 -33.71 -36.21 36.30
C SER A 137 -33.70 -35.44 37.62
N TRP A 138 -33.31 -34.16 37.61
CA TRP A 138 -33.12 -33.39 38.85
C TRP A 138 -33.92 -32.08 38.91
N ILE A 139 -34.39 -31.52 37.79
CA ILE A 139 -35.05 -30.20 37.77
C ILE A 139 -36.35 -30.15 38.60
N THR A 140 -36.93 -31.29 38.97
CA THR A 140 -38.08 -31.37 39.88
C THR A 140 -37.81 -32.23 41.12
N ALA A 141 -36.54 -32.48 41.44
CA ALA A 141 -36.14 -33.25 42.60
C ALA A 141 -36.37 -32.46 43.89
N ARG A 142 -37.38 -32.85 44.66
CA ARG A 142 -37.77 -32.17 45.91
C ARG A 142 -36.68 -32.18 46.98
N HIS A 143 -35.83 -33.20 47.05
CA HIS A 143 -34.73 -33.25 48.01
C HIS A 143 -33.65 -32.19 47.74
N LEU A 144 -33.53 -31.68 46.51
CA LEU A 144 -32.64 -30.58 46.15
C LEU A 144 -33.25 -29.21 46.49
N ALA A 145 -34.56 -29.13 46.69
CA ALA A 145 -35.28 -27.90 47.02
C ALA A 145 -35.18 -27.52 48.51
N THR A 146 -34.04 -27.83 49.15
CA THR A 146 -33.76 -27.49 50.56
C THR A 146 -33.16 -26.09 50.67
N LYS A 147 -33.21 -25.50 51.88
CA LYS A 147 -32.64 -24.16 52.14
C LYS A 147 -31.15 -24.08 51.76
N GLY A 148 -30.38 -25.17 51.95
CA GLY A 148 -28.95 -25.23 51.63
C GLY A 148 -28.63 -25.03 50.16
N TYR A 149 -29.24 -25.82 49.27
CA TYR A 149 -28.99 -25.73 47.82
C TYR A 149 -29.75 -24.59 47.13
N SER A 150 -30.77 -24.02 47.79
CA SER A 150 -31.55 -22.90 47.24
C SER A 150 -30.70 -21.70 46.83
N ARG A 151 -29.57 -21.44 47.51
CA ARG A 151 -28.65 -20.35 47.16
C ARG A 151 -28.03 -20.50 45.76
N ILE A 152 -27.90 -21.73 45.28
CA ILE A 152 -27.30 -22.08 43.98
C ILE A 152 -28.38 -22.25 42.90
N LEU A 153 -29.45 -22.97 43.23
CA LEU A 153 -30.44 -23.43 42.25
C LEU A 153 -31.70 -22.55 42.12
N THR A 154 -31.81 -21.45 42.86
CA THR A 154 -32.94 -20.52 42.67
C THR A 154 -32.91 -19.94 41.25
N GLY A 155 -34.07 -19.94 40.60
CA GLY A 155 -34.21 -19.53 39.20
C GLY A 155 -33.83 -20.59 38.17
N SER A 156 -33.46 -21.82 38.57
CA SER A 156 -33.20 -22.93 37.62
C SER A 156 -34.35 -23.14 36.64
N LEU A 157 -34.01 -23.51 35.41
CA LEU A 157 -34.95 -23.79 34.32
C LEU A 157 -34.71 -25.17 33.73
N GLY A 158 -35.75 -25.88 33.30
CA GLY A 158 -35.53 -27.14 32.59
C GLY A 158 -36.81 -27.87 32.25
N PHE A 159 -36.68 -28.91 31.43
CA PHE A 159 -37.81 -29.71 30.98
C PHE A 159 -38.04 -30.90 31.90
N THR A 160 -39.30 -31.12 32.24
CA THR A 160 -39.77 -32.27 33.01
C THR A 160 -41.00 -32.88 32.35
N ILE A 161 -41.35 -34.10 32.72
CA ILE A 161 -42.52 -34.81 32.19
C ILE A 161 -43.77 -34.28 32.88
N ARG A 162 -44.90 -34.21 32.17
CA ARG A 162 -46.17 -33.68 32.69
C ARG A 162 -46.56 -34.25 34.05
N LYS A 163 -47.03 -33.36 34.92
CA LYS A 163 -47.56 -33.71 36.23
C LYS A 163 -48.90 -34.41 36.08
N SER A 164 -49.09 -35.54 36.76
CA SER A 164 -50.34 -36.29 36.76
C SER A 164 -50.88 -36.47 38.18
N LYS A 165 -52.17 -36.80 38.29
CA LYS A 165 -52.83 -37.16 39.56
C LYS A 165 -53.29 -38.60 39.48
N ILE A 166 -52.81 -39.44 40.40
CA ILE A 166 -53.26 -40.83 40.53
C ILE A 166 -54.28 -40.86 41.66
N THR A 167 -55.56 -41.02 41.30
CA THR A 167 -56.67 -41.08 42.23
C THR A 167 -56.53 -42.27 43.18
N GLY A 168 -56.68 -42.05 44.50
CA GLY A 168 -56.60 -43.10 45.52
C GLY A 168 -55.18 -43.48 45.96
N LEU A 169 -54.13 -42.95 45.32
CA LEU A 169 -52.75 -43.35 45.64
C LEU A 169 -52.33 -42.89 47.04
N ARG A 170 -52.71 -41.68 47.46
CA ARG A 170 -52.35 -41.17 48.79
C ARG A 170 -52.97 -42.03 49.88
N GLU A 171 -54.26 -42.35 49.72
CA GLU A 171 -55.00 -43.19 50.64
C GLU A 171 -54.38 -44.58 50.74
N PHE A 172 -53.96 -45.15 49.61
CA PHE A 172 -53.22 -46.42 49.56
C PHE A 172 -51.88 -46.35 50.31
N LEU A 173 -51.05 -45.33 50.04
CA LEU A 173 -49.73 -45.19 50.67
C LEU A 173 -49.82 -44.97 52.20
N LEU A 174 -50.88 -44.30 52.67
CA LEU A 174 -51.14 -44.12 54.10
C LEU A 174 -51.56 -45.41 54.83
N GLN A 175 -52.02 -46.43 54.10
CA GLN A 175 -52.41 -47.72 54.66
C GLN A 175 -51.25 -48.72 54.75
N VAL A 176 -50.11 -48.41 54.14
CA VAL A 176 -48.92 -49.28 54.17
C VAL A 176 -48.38 -49.35 55.59
N ASN A 177 -48.22 -50.56 56.12
CA ASN A 177 -47.60 -50.79 57.41
C ASN A 177 -46.68 -52.03 57.41
N PRO A 178 -45.63 -52.07 58.25
CA PRO A 178 -44.72 -53.22 58.33
C PRO A 178 -45.40 -54.52 58.79
N SER A 179 -46.59 -54.44 59.37
CA SER A 179 -47.37 -55.60 59.84
C SER A 179 -48.01 -56.39 58.68
N GLN A 180 -48.29 -55.74 57.55
CA GLN A 180 -48.89 -56.35 56.35
C GLN A 180 -47.91 -57.28 55.63
N ASP A 181 -46.61 -56.96 55.67
CA ASP A 181 -45.56 -57.78 55.07
C ASP A 181 -44.29 -57.77 55.95
N PRO A 182 -44.25 -58.62 57.00
CA PRO A 182 -43.16 -58.63 57.98
C PRO A 182 -41.79 -59.03 57.40
N TYR A 183 -41.79 -59.67 56.22
CA TYR A 183 -40.60 -60.15 55.54
C TYR A 183 -40.02 -59.12 54.57
N ASN A 184 -40.71 -57.99 54.35
CA ASN A 184 -40.23 -56.91 53.50
C ASN A 184 -39.22 -56.03 54.24
N ASN A 185 -37.93 -56.38 54.10
CA ASN A 185 -36.83 -55.64 54.72
C ASN A 185 -36.80 -54.17 54.31
N LEU A 186 -37.16 -53.84 53.06
CA LEU A 186 -37.18 -52.45 52.58
C LEU A 186 -38.26 -51.63 53.31
N LEU A 187 -39.43 -52.21 53.53
CA LEU A 187 -40.50 -51.56 54.28
C LEU A 187 -40.12 -51.34 55.75
N ARG A 188 -39.38 -52.28 56.34
CA ARG A 188 -38.83 -52.15 57.69
C ARG A 188 -37.84 -50.99 57.78
N GLU A 189 -36.83 -50.97 56.92
CA GLU A 189 -35.81 -49.91 56.87
C GLU A 189 -36.43 -48.53 56.64
N PHE A 190 -37.39 -48.45 55.70
CA PHE A 190 -38.15 -47.22 55.45
C PHE A 190 -38.87 -46.73 56.72
N TRP A 191 -39.52 -47.63 57.46
CA TRP A 191 -40.27 -47.30 58.65
C TRP A 191 -39.37 -46.81 59.78
N GLU A 192 -38.26 -47.52 60.02
CA GLU A 192 -37.24 -47.14 61.00
C GLU A 192 -36.64 -45.77 60.69
N ALA A 193 -36.29 -45.51 59.42
CA ALA A 193 -35.75 -44.22 58.97
C ALA A 193 -36.78 -43.08 59.07
N THR A 194 -38.05 -43.34 58.76
CA THR A 194 -39.11 -42.31 58.76
C THR A 194 -39.50 -41.86 60.16
N PHE A 195 -39.58 -42.80 61.11
CA PHE A 195 -39.97 -42.53 62.50
C PHE A 195 -38.77 -42.36 63.45
N GLY A 196 -37.54 -42.58 62.98
CA GLY A 196 -36.32 -42.50 63.78
C GLY A 196 -36.23 -43.57 64.88
N CYS A 197 -36.96 -44.67 64.72
CA CYS A 197 -37.09 -45.77 65.67
C CYS A 197 -36.40 -47.05 65.15
N SER A 198 -36.28 -48.09 65.99
CA SER A 198 -35.88 -49.43 65.51
C SER A 198 -36.81 -50.54 65.99
N PHE A 199 -37.07 -51.52 65.14
CA PHE A 199 -37.74 -52.79 65.50
C PHE A 199 -36.81 -53.72 66.28
N GLN A 200 -35.49 -53.53 66.16
CA GLN A 200 -34.50 -54.20 66.99
C GLN A 200 -34.22 -53.37 68.24
N SER A 201 -34.19 -54.00 69.40
CA SER A 201 -33.84 -53.34 70.66
C SER A 201 -32.36 -52.95 70.65
N SER A 202 -32.08 -51.69 70.31
CA SER A 202 -30.73 -51.12 70.28
C SER A 202 -30.32 -50.61 71.68
N PRO A 203 -29.09 -50.86 72.15
CA PRO A 203 -28.62 -50.44 73.48
C PRO A 203 -28.41 -48.91 73.63
N HIS A 204 -28.68 -48.10 72.60
CA HIS A 204 -28.39 -46.66 72.55
C HIS A 204 -29.66 -45.78 72.57
N GLY A 205 -30.58 -46.02 73.51
CA GLY A 205 -31.68 -45.09 73.82
C GLY A 205 -32.62 -44.74 72.66
N GLN A 206 -32.59 -45.49 71.56
CA GLN A 206 -33.43 -45.27 70.40
C GLN A 206 -34.85 -45.80 70.67
N THR A 207 -35.87 -45.05 70.27
CA THR A 207 -37.27 -45.42 70.46
C THR A 207 -37.58 -46.72 69.72
N GLN A 208 -38.33 -47.63 70.36
CA GLN A 208 -38.73 -48.90 69.75
C GLN A 208 -39.90 -48.67 68.79
N CYS A 209 -39.80 -49.17 67.55
CA CYS A 209 -40.92 -49.12 66.60
C CYS A 209 -42.01 -50.12 67.02
N SER A 210 -43.25 -49.64 67.13
CA SER A 210 -44.45 -50.44 67.37
C SER A 210 -45.02 -51.05 66.08
N GLY A 211 -44.72 -50.46 64.92
CA GLY A 211 -45.34 -50.81 63.63
C GLY A 211 -46.78 -50.28 63.47
N THR A 212 -47.27 -49.52 64.46
CA THR A 212 -48.60 -48.89 64.47
C THR A 212 -48.54 -47.36 64.36
N GLU A 213 -47.35 -46.81 64.18
CA GLU A 213 -47.14 -45.39 63.93
C GLU A 213 -47.93 -44.93 62.70
N ARG A 214 -48.38 -43.68 62.70
CA ARG A 214 -49.23 -43.16 61.62
C ARG A 214 -48.41 -42.30 60.66
N LEU A 215 -48.31 -42.74 59.41
CA LEU A 215 -47.67 -41.97 58.34
C LEU A 215 -48.34 -40.60 58.08
N GLN A 216 -49.58 -40.40 58.54
CA GLN A 216 -50.29 -39.13 58.44
C GLN A 216 -49.71 -38.04 59.36
N ASP A 217 -49.07 -38.44 60.46
CA ASP A 217 -48.61 -37.52 61.51
C ASP A 217 -47.24 -36.90 61.15
N ILE A 218 -46.54 -37.43 60.14
CA ILE A 218 -45.20 -36.99 59.73
C ILE A 218 -45.20 -36.60 58.26
N LYS A 219 -44.63 -35.44 57.94
CA LYS A 219 -44.33 -35.06 56.55
C LYS A 219 -43.16 -35.89 56.05
N ASN A 220 -43.42 -36.78 55.09
CA ASN A 220 -42.41 -37.63 54.47
C ASN A 220 -42.60 -37.64 52.94
N PRO A 221 -41.51 -37.79 52.16
CA PRO A 221 -41.59 -37.83 50.70
C PRO A 221 -42.40 -39.01 50.15
N PHE A 222 -42.54 -40.10 50.91
CA PHE A 222 -43.25 -41.31 50.48
C PHE A 222 -44.75 -41.08 50.31
N THR A 223 -45.38 -40.33 51.23
CA THR A 223 -46.82 -40.00 51.17
C THR A 223 -47.13 -38.71 50.41
N ASP A 224 -46.11 -38.01 49.92
CA ASP A 224 -46.26 -36.78 49.15
C ASP A 224 -46.62 -37.10 47.69
N VAL A 225 -47.91 -37.00 47.40
CA VAL A 225 -48.46 -37.16 46.04
C VAL A 225 -48.52 -35.85 45.26
N SER A 226 -47.82 -34.81 45.71
CA SER A 226 -47.87 -33.50 45.06
C SER A 226 -47.11 -33.45 43.74
N GLU A 227 -46.07 -34.26 43.51
CA GLU A 227 -45.25 -34.25 42.28
C GLU A 227 -45.17 -35.64 41.61
N LEU A 228 -46.32 -36.26 41.32
CA LEU A 228 -46.41 -37.60 40.71
C LEU A 228 -46.07 -37.60 39.19
N ARG A 229 -44.79 -37.42 38.87
CA ARG A 229 -44.28 -37.48 37.48
C ARG A 229 -43.77 -38.88 37.15
N ILE A 230 -42.74 -39.35 37.87
CA ILE A 230 -42.13 -40.66 37.63
C ILE A 230 -43.05 -41.80 38.06
N SER A 231 -43.76 -41.65 39.18
CA SER A 231 -44.76 -42.62 39.65
C SER A 231 -45.88 -42.84 38.62
N ASN A 232 -46.26 -41.80 37.86
CA ASN A 232 -47.21 -41.94 36.76
C ASN A 232 -46.65 -42.76 35.60
N ASN A 233 -45.35 -42.69 35.30
CA ASN A 233 -44.73 -43.54 34.30
C ASN A 233 -44.64 -45.00 34.74
N VAL A 234 -44.42 -45.26 36.04
CA VAL A 234 -44.55 -46.62 36.61
C VAL A 234 -45.98 -47.13 36.43
N TYR A 235 -46.97 -46.30 36.77
CA TYR A 235 -48.39 -46.62 36.61
C TYR A 235 -48.73 -46.97 35.15
N LYS A 236 -48.31 -46.13 34.19
CA LYS A 236 -48.44 -46.39 32.75
C LYS A 236 -47.79 -47.71 32.32
N ALA A 237 -46.60 -48.02 32.84
CA ALA A 237 -45.86 -49.22 32.43
C ALA A 237 -46.60 -50.50 32.83
N VAL A 238 -47.12 -50.54 34.08
CA VAL A 238 -47.93 -51.65 34.57
C VAL A 238 -49.21 -51.80 33.75
N TYR A 239 -49.92 -50.69 33.50
CA TYR A 239 -51.13 -50.72 32.69
C TYR A 239 -50.86 -51.12 31.23
N ALA A 240 -49.77 -50.65 30.62
CA ALA A 240 -49.41 -51.02 29.26
C ALA A 240 -49.17 -52.53 29.13
N VAL A 241 -48.46 -53.14 30.08
CA VAL A 241 -48.29 -54.60 30.15
C VAL A 241 -49.64 -55.30 30.39
N ALA A 242 -50.47 -54.79 31.29
CA ALA A 242 -51.79 -55.34 31.57
C ALA A 242 -52.71 -55.30 30.34
N TYR A 243 -52.72 -54.20 29.58
CA TYR A 243 -53.47 -54.07 28.33
C TYR A 243 -52.91 -54.99 27.24
N ALA A 244 -51.60 -55.13 27.12
CA ALA A 244 -51.00 -56.08 26.19
C ALA A 244 -51.39 -57.52 26.53
N MET A 245 -51.32 -57.91 27.81
CA MET A 245 -51.77 -59.22 28.27
C MET A 245 -53.28 -59.41 28.08
N HIS A 246 -54.08 -58.38 28.34
CA HIS A 246 -55.52 -58.40 28.10
C HIS A 246 -55.81 -58.65 26.62
N ASN A 247 -55.11 -57.99 25.70
CA ASN A 247 -55.26 -58.19 24.26
C ASN A 247 -54.86 -59.61 23.81
N VAL A 248 -53.83 -60.20 24.42
CA VAL A 248 -53.45 -61.61 24.18
C VAL A 248 -54.56 -62.57 24.67
N LEU A 249 -55.13 -62.29 25.84
CA LEU A 249 -56.15 -63.14 26.48
C LEU A 249 -57.57 -62.93 25.93
N LYS A 250 -57.86 -61.81 25.26
CA LYS A 250 -59.16 -61.48 24.64
C LYS A 250 -59.39 -62.20 23.30
N CYS A 251 -58.72 -63.34 23.11
CA CYS A 251 -58.88 -64.18 21.94
C CYS A 251 -60.31 -64.78 21.94
N GLY A 252 -61.19 -64.29 21.04
CA GLY A 252 -62.50 -64.91 20.77
C GLY A 252 -63.80 -64.10 20.94
N GLN A 253 -63.80 -62.74 20.98
CA GLN A 253 -65.08 -61.98 21.05
C GLN A 253 -65.40 -60.99 19.93
N SER A 254 -64.57 -60.89 18.88
CA SER A 254 -64.95 -60.15 17.66
C SER A 254 -64.93 -61.11 16.48
N GLY A 255 -66.09 -61.33 15.87
CA GLY A 255 -66.35 -62.31 14.81
C GLY A 255 -65.57 -62.09 13.51
N LYS A 256 -64.26 -62.31 13.53
CA LYS A 256 -63.43 -62.52 12.35
C LYS A 256 -62.69 -63.84 12.50
N VAL A 257 -62.97 -64.76 11.59
CA VAL A 257 -62.31 -66.06 11.45
C VAL A 257 -60.81 -65.84 11.30
N VAL A 258 -60.01 -66.34 12.23
CA VAL A 258 -58.56 -66.50 12.07
C VAL A 258 -58.16 -67.86 12.65
N ASN A 259 -57.50 -68.68 11.82
CA ASN A 259 -57.01 -70.04 12.10
C ASN A 259 -55.86 -70.09 13.13
N HIS A 260 -56.00 -69.49 14.32
CA HIS A 260 -55.01 -69.64 15.41
C HIS A 260 -55.70 -70.08 16.71
N PRO A 261 -55.22 -71.14 17.40
CA PRO A 261 -55.78 -71.59 18.66
C PRO A 261 -55.54 -70.54 19.75
N CYS A 262 -56.60 -70.13 20.46
CA CYS A 262 -56.49 -69.24 21.59
C CYS A 262 -55.68 -69.92 22.72
N ILE A 263 -54.66 -69.22 23.20
CA ILE A 263 -53.68 -69.75 24.15
C ILE A 263 -54.23 -69.63 25.56
N TRP A 264 -54.23 -70.74 26.29
CA TRP A 264 -54.67 -70.81 27.68
C TRP A 264 -53.65 -70.12 28.61
N LYS A 265 -54.13 -69.62 29.77
CA LYS A 265 -53.34 -68.84 30.76
C LYS A 265 -51.95 -69.42 31.09
N ASP A 266 -51.80 -70.74 30.99
CA ASP A 266 -50.60 -71.48 31.40
C ASP A 266 -49.48 -71.55 30.34
N ALA A 267 -49.70 -70.99 29.13
CA ALA A 267 -48.75 -71.03 28.00
C ALA A 267 -48.38 -69.64 27.43
N LEU A 268 -48.50 -68.58 28.24
CA LEU A 268 -48.21 -67.21 27.79
C LEU A 268 -46.69 -66.98 27.60
N GLU A 269 -46.25 -66.81 26.36
CA GLU A 269 -44.86 -66.49 26.05
C GLU A 269 -44.60 -64.97 25.99
N SER A 270 -43.47 -64.52 26.52
CA SER A 270 -43.06 -63.10 26.49
C SER A 270 -43.00 -62.50 25.06
N LYS A 271 -42.71 -63.31 24.03
CA LYS A 271 -42.68 -62.87 22.63
C LYS A 271 -44.05 -62.41 22.12
N GLN A 272 -45.12 -63.04 22.59
CA GLN A 272 -46.50 -62.70 22.22
C GLN A 272 -46.91 -61.39 22.87
N VAL A 273 -46.59 -61.21 24.15
CA VAL A 273 -46.84 -59.95 24.88
C VAL A 273 -46.08 -58.79 24.21
N VAL A 274 -44.82 -59.00 23.80
CA VAL A 274 -44.03 -58.00 23.04
C VAL A 274 -44.70 -57.57 21.74
N LYS A 275 -45.31 -58.52 21.00
CA LYS A 275 -46.03 -58.23 19.75
C LYS A 275 -47.23 -57.33 20.03
N HIS A 276 -48.06 -57.70 21.01
CA HIS A 276 -49.26 -56.92 21.34
C HIS A 276 -48.95 -55.59 22.01
N LEU A 277 -47.82 -55.46 22.71
CA LEU A 277 -47.39 -54.22 23.35
C LEU A 277 -47.15 -53.10 22.33
N ARG A 278 -46.78 -53.42 21.08
CA ARG A 278 -46.62 -52.43 20.00
C ARG A 278 -47.94 -51.77 19.59
N ASP A 279 -49.05 -52.50 19.72
CA ASP A 279 -50.37 -52.06 19.26
C ASP A 279 -51.24 -51.52 20.42
N VAL A 280 -50.67 -51.39 21.63
CA VAL A 280 -51.38 -50.88 22.80
C VAL A 280 -51.68 -49.39 22.61
N ASN A 281 -52.96 -49.05 22.68
CA ASN A 281 -53.46 -47.68 22.72
C ASN A 281 -54.65 -47.62 23.68
N PHE A 282 -54.47 -46.94 24.81
CA PHE A 282 -55.51 -46.76 25.82
C PHE A 282 -55.41 -45.38 26.47
N THR A 283 -56.49 -44.97 27.13
CA THR A 283 -56.53 -43.70 27.88
C THR A 283 -56.69 -44.01 29.37
N LEU A 284 -55.86 -43.40 30.20
CA LEU A 284 -55.94 -43.51 31.65
C LEU A 284 -57.12 -42.70 32.22
N GLN A 285 -57.50 -42.98 33.47
CA GLN A 285 -58.53 -42.18 34.17
C GLN A 285 -58.17 -40.70 34.30
N SER A 286 -56.87 -40.36 34.21
CA SER A 286 -56.37 -38.98 34.16
C SER A 286 -56.66 -38.27 32.83
N GLY A 287 -57.18 -38.97 31.81
CA GLY A 287 -57.39 -38.45 30.46
C GLY A 287 -56.15 -38.55 29.56
N GLU A 288 -55.04 -39.09 30.04
CA GLU A 288 -53.79 -39.24 29.30
C GLU A 288 -53.80 -40.49 28.41
N SER A 289 -53.52 -40.32 27.11
CA SER A 289 -53.38 -41.42 26.17
C SER A 289 -51.98 -42.05 26.22
N VAL A 290 -51.93 -43.37 26.21
CA VAL A 290 -50.70 -44.17 26.30
C VAL A 290 -50.60 -45.08 25.08
N TYR A 291 -49.56 -44.86 24.28
CA TYR A 291 -49.20 -45.65 23.11
C TYR A 291 -47.68 -45.56 22.87
N PHE A 292 -47.14 -46.46 22.05
CA PHE A 292 -45.74 -46.48 21.67
C PHE A 292 -45.56 -46.28 20.16
N ASP A 293 -44.46 -45.65 19.76
CA ASP A 293 -44.03 -45.56 18.37
C ASP A 293 -43.31 -46.84 17.90
N GLU A 294 -42.79 -46.81 16.67
CA GLU A 294 -42.03 -47.93 16.09
C GLU A 294 -40.76 -48.28 16.91
N ASN A 295 -40.23 -47.29 17.63
CA ASN A 295 -39.08 -47.43 18.52
C ASN A 295 -39.49 -47.78 19.95
N GLY A 296 -40.74 -48.14 20.21
CA GLY A 296 -41.22 -48.53 21.54
C GLY A 296 -41.16 -47.40 22.57
N ASP A 297 -41.15 -46.15 22.09
CA ASP A 297 -41.06 -44.92 22.87
C ASP A 297 -42.42 -44.21 22.89
N PRO A 298 -42.77 -43.48 23.96
CA PRO A 298 -43.98 -42.70 24.02
C PRO A 298 -43.78 -41.35 23.32
N THR A 299 -44.88 -40.64 23.03
CA THR A 299 -44.78 -39.28 22.47
C THR A 299 -44.09 -38.32 23.43
N ALA A 300 -43.07 -37.61 22.92
CA ALA A 300 -42.25 -36.71 23.71
C ALA A 300 -42.95 -35.36 23.94
N THR A 301 -43.58 -35.24 25.11
CA THR A 301 -44.16 -33.99 25.62
C THR A 301 -43.55 -33.65 26.98
N TYR A 302 -43.16 -32.39 27.15
CA TYR A 302 -42.52 -31.86 28.36
C TYR A 302 -43.18 -30.56 28.82
N GLU A 303 -43.09 -30.31 30.12
CA GLU A 303 -43.35 -29.02 30.75
C GLU A 303 -42.01 -28.34 31.02
N LEU A 304 -41.91 -27.06 30.68
CA LEU A 304 -40.79 -26.21 31.12
C LEU A 304 -41.12 -25.69 32.51
N VAL A 305 -40.25 -25.97 33.48
CA VAL A 305 -40.41 -25.52 34.87
C VAL A 305 -39.33 -24.53 35.26
N ASN A 306 -39.70 -23.58 36.12
CA ASN A 306 -38.81 -22.60 36.74
C ASN A 306 -38.90 -22.71 38.27
N TRP A 307 -37.75 -22.60 38.94
CA TRP A 307 -37.66 -22.63 40.41
C TRP A 307 -37.94 -21.25 40.98
N GLN A 308 -39.06 -21.10 41.69
CA GLN A 308 -39.51 -19.83 42.27
C GLN A 308 -39.69 -19.97 43.79
N ARG A 309 -39.58 -18.88 44.54
CA ARG A 309 -39.95 -18.85 45.96
C ARG A 309 -41.41 -18.47 46.12
N ASN A 310 -42.13 -19.21 46.97
CA ASN A 310 -43.46 -18.81 47.41
C ASN A 310 -43.37 -17.77 48.55
N GLN A 311 -44.52 -17.26 49.01
CA GLN A 311 -44.60 -16.29 50.11
C GLN A 311 -44.04 -16.82 51.44
N ALA A 312 -43.98 -18.14 51.62
CA ALA A 312 -43.39 -18.79 52.80
C ALA A 312 -41.86 -18.93 52.71
N GLY A 313 -41.25 -18.55 51.58
CA GLY A 313 -39.83 -18.68 51.30
C GLY A 313 -39.39 -20.07 50.82
N ASP A 314 -40.34 -20.98 50.62
CA ASP A 314 -40.10 -22.34 50.10
C ASP A 314 -39.97 -22.33 48.57
N ILE A 315 -39.15 -23.24 48.05
CA ILE A 315 -38.98 -23.42 46.60
C ILE A 315 -40.15 -24.22 46.03
N VAL A 316 -40.76 -23.66 44.99
CA VAL A 316 -41.85 -24.27 44.21
C VAL A 316 -41.46 -24.35 42.74
N PHE A 317 -41.86 -25.45 42.10
CA PHE A 317 -41.62 -25.67 40.67
C PHE A 317 -42.83 -25.16 39.88
N VAL A 318 -42.66 -24.05 39.19
CA VAL A 318 -43.74 -23.40 38.44
C VAL A 318 -43.61 -23.73 36.97
N ALA A 319 -44.66 -24.28 36.36
CA ALA A 319 -44.69 -24.52 34.92
C ALA A 319 -44.84 -23.19 34.17
N VAL A 320 -43.84 -22.85 33.36
CA VAL A 320 -43.75 -21.58 32.62
C VAL A 320 -43.85 -21.77 31.10
N GLY A 321 -43.82 -23.02 30.63
CA GLY A 321 -43.96 -23.33 29.21
C GLY A 321 -44.15 -24.83 28.95
N SER A 322 -44.19 -25.21 27.68
CA SER A 322 -44.30 -26.60 27.26
C SER A 322 -43.56 -26.88 25.97
N TYR A 323 -43.14 -28.13 25.80
CA TYR A 323 -42.53 -28.63 24.58
C TYR A 323 -43.26 -29.88 24.09
N ASP A 324 -43.62 -29.91 22.81
CA ASP A 324 -44.27 -31.05 22.17
C ASP A 324 -43.54 -31.39 20.86
N ALA A 325 -42.88 -32.55 20.85
CA ALA A 325 -42.10 -33.01 19.70
C ALA A 325 -42.96 -33.44 18.50
N SER A 326 -44.26 -33.72 18.71
CA SER A 326 -45.17 -34.15 17.64
C SER A 326 -45.57 -33.01 16.71
N LEU A 327 -45.43 -31.75 17.16
CA LEU A 327 -45.77 -30.57 16.39
C LEU A 327 -44.70 -30.24 15.33
N PRO A 328 -45.05 -29.52 14.25
CA PRO A 328 -44.08 -29.02 13.28
C PRO A 328 -43.03 -28.09 13.89
N ASN A 329 -41.82 -28.08 13.33
CA ASN A 329 -40.77 -27.14 13.70
C ASN A 329 -41.28 -25.69 13.75
N GLY A 330 -40.92 -24.94 14.80
CA GLY A 330 -41.40 -23.59 15.06
C GLY A 330 -42.62 -23.51 15.98
N LYS A 331 -43.42 -24.60 16.09
CA LYS A 331 -44.57 -24.68 17.03
C LYS A 331 -44.35 -25.63 18.21
N GLN A 332 -43.22 -26.33 18.23
CA GLN A 332 -42.91 -27.34 19.25
C GLN A 332 -42.69 -26.75 20.64
N PHE A 333 -42.17 -25.52 20.75
CA PHE A 333 -41.89 -24.87 22.03
C PHE A 333 -42.83 -23.70 22.25
N THR A 334 -43.44 -23.62 23.43
CA THR A 334 -44.36 -22.56 23.83
C THR A 334 -44.02 -22.10 25.25
N MET A 335 -44.09 -20.80 25.50
CA MET A 335 -43.84 -20.21 26.81
C MET A 335 -44.94 -19.19 27.15
N ASN A 336 -45.48 -19.28 28.36
CA ASN A 336 -46.60 -18.45 28.80
C ASN A 336 -46.08 -17.29 29.66
N GLY A 337 -45.73 -16.16 29.03
CA GLY A 337 -45.28 -14.94 29.72
C GLY A 337 -43.88 -15.01 30.37
N LEU A 338 -43.25 -13.85 30.56
CA LEU A 338 -41.87 -13.70 31.09
C LEU A 338 -41.79 -13.67 32.63
N ASN A 339 -42.75 -14.25 33.36
CA ASN A 339 -42.74 -14.27 34.83
C ASN A 339 -41.83 -15.40 35.38
N ALA A 340 -40.59 -15.47 34.89
CA ALA A 340 -39.56 -16.37 35.39
C ALA A 340 -38.64 -15.64 36.37
N THR A 341 -38.22 -16.33 37.42
CA THR A 341 -37.15 -15.86 38.31
C THR A 341 -35.82 -16.38 37.77
N TRP A 342 -34.79 -15.54 37.75
CA TRP A 342 -33.45 -15.91 37.26
C TRP A 342 -32.48 -16.14 38.42
N ALA A 343 -31.25 -16.53 38.08
CA ALA A 343 -30.17 -16.67 39.04
C ALA A 343 -30.06 -15.45 39.97
N ALA A 344 -29.77 -15.70 41.26
CA ALA A 344 -29.70 -14.68 42.31
C ALA A 344 -31.00 -13.85 42.50
N GLU A 345 -32.16 -14.41 42.15
CA GLU A 345 -33.48 -13.76 42.28
C GLU A 345 -33.64 -12.49 41.42
N SER A 346 -32.83 -12.36 40.37
CA SER A 346 -32.97 -11.30 39.38
C SER A 346 -34.26 -11.43 38.59
N LEU A 347 -34.87 -10.28 38.24
CA LEU A 347 -35.94 -10.18 37.24
C LEU A 347 -35.38 -10.06 35.82
N GLU A 348 -34.11 -9.68 35.68
CA GLU A 348 -33.42 -9.59 34.41
C GLU A 348 -32.74 -10.90 34.05
N ARG A 349 -32.98 -11.33 32.81
CA ARG A 349 -32.38 -12.52 32.23
C ARG A 349 -30.87 -12.31 32.06
N PRO A 350 -30.02 -13.26 32.49
CA PRO A 350 -28.57 -13.16 32.31
C PRO A 350 -28.21 -13.21 30.82
N GLN A 351 -27.22 -12.42 30.41
CA GLN A 351 -26.59 -12.55 29.10
C GLN A 351 -25.43 -13.53 29.20
N SER A 352 -25.33 -14.45 28.24
CA SER A 352 -24.27 -15.46 28.18
C SER A 352 -23.81 -15.58 26.73
N VAL A 353 -22.84 -14.74 26.38
CA VAL A 353 -22.22 -14.61 25.07
C VAL A 353 -20.70 -14.64 25.23
N CYS A 354 -19.98 -15.17 24.23
CA CYS A 354 -18.51 -15.18 24.26
C CYS A 354 -17.93 -13.83 23.84
N SER A 355 -18.48 -13.28 22.76
CA SER A 355 -18.16 -11.97 22.21
C SER A 355 -19.43 -11.15 22.10
N GLU A 356 -19.34 -9.87 22.44
CA GLU A 356 -20.41 -8.91 22.22
C GLU A 356 -20.69 -8.72 20.72
N SER A 357 -21.89 -8.26 20.39
CA SER A 357 -22.23 -7.97 19.00
C SER A 357 -21.39 -6.81 18.46
N CYS A 358 -20.87 -6.95 17.24
CA CYS A 358 -20.13 -5.88 16.60
C CYS A 358 -21.07 -4.77 16.16
N LEU A 359 -20.72 -3.53 16.50
CA LEU A 359 -21.41 -2.33 16.03
C LEU A 359 -21.21 -2.14 14.52
N PRO A 360 -22.09 -1.38 13.85
CA PRO A 360 -21.84 -0.89 12.50
C PRO A 360 -20.45 -0.24 12.41
N GLY A 361 -19.78 -0.41 11.27
CA GLY A 361 -18.36 -0.06 11.10
C GLY A 361 -17.36 -1.18 11.37
N PHE A 362 -17.79 -2.26 12.03
CA PHE A 362 -16.95 -3.40 12.36
C PHE A 362 -17.47 -4.68 11.69
N ARG A 363 -16.54 -5.58 11.34
CA ARG A 363 -16.82 -6.95 10.91
C ARG A 363 -16.37 -7.97 11.94
N GLN A 364 -17.02 -9.13 11.92
CA GLN A 364 -16.62 -10.26 12.74
C GLN A 364 -15.37 -10.94 12.16
N ALA A 365 -14.37 -11.17 13.00
CA ALA A 365 -13.18 -11.93 12.64
C ALA A 365 -13.06 -13.18 13.50
N VAL A 366 -12.91 -14.33 12.84
CA VAL A 366 -12.76 -15.63 13.49
C VAL A 366 -11.42 -15.69 14.22
N ILE A 367 -11.45 -16.03 15.50
CA ILE A 367 -10.23 -16.22 16.31
C ILE A 367 -9.76 -17.67 16.11
N LYS A 368 -8.57 -17.86 15.53
CA LYS A 368 -8.00 -19.21 15.31
C LYS A 368 -7.92 -19.97 16.64
N GLY A 369 -8.49 -21.17 16.68
CA GLY A 369 -8.53 -22.04 17.86
C GLY A 369 -9.72 -21.83 18.80
N LYS A 370 -10.61 -20.84 18.56
CA LYS A 370 -11.86 -20.65 19.30
C LYS A 370 -13.09 -20.96 18.42
N PRO A 371 -14.24 -21.34 19.00
CA PRO A 371 -15.47 -21.65 18.26
C PRO A 371 -16.10 -20.38 17.65
N ILE A 372 -16.99 -20.55 16.66
CA ILE A 372 -17.56 -19.46 15.85
C ILE A 372 -18.29 -18.37 16.64
N CYS A 373 -18.82 -18.69 17.83
CA CYS A 373 -19.46 -17.70 18.70
C CYS A 373 -18.47 -16.73 19.36
N CYS A 374 -17.17 -17.03 19.30
CA CYS A 374 -16.09 -16.21 19.82
C CYS A 374 -15.34 -15.55 18.65
N PHE A 375 -15.70 -14.31 18.37
CA PHE A 375 -15.10 -13.51 17.31
C PHE A 375 -14.54 -12.20 17.87
N SER A 376 -13.62 -11.59 17.12
CA SER A 376 -13.16 -10.23 17.41
C SER A 376 -13.83 -9.26 16.45
N CYS A 377 -14.28 -8.10 16.95
CA CYS A 377 -14.78 -7.04 16.10
C CYS A 377 -13.60 -6.25 15.54
N ILE A 378 -13.36 -6.38 14.24
CA ILE A 378 -12.30 -5.65 13.53
C ILE A 378 -12.95 -4.55 12.72
N ALA A 379 -12.43 -3.33 12.82
CA ALA A 379 -12.90 -2.20 12.03
C ALA A 379 -12.78 -2.50 10.54
N CYS A 380 -13.76 -2.06 9.76
CA CYS A 380 -13.70 -2.15 8.30
C CYS A 380 -12.51 -1.36 7.76
N ALA A 381 -11.92 -1.84 6.67
CA ALA A 381 -10.83 -1.13 6.03
C ALA A 381 -11.34 0.18 5.38
N ALA A 382 -10.44 1.13 5.14
CA ALA A 382 -10.80 2.37 4.47
C ALA A 382 -11.40 2.11 3.08
N GLY A 383 -12.55 2.73 2.80
CA GLY A 383 -13.34 2.49 1.58
C GLY A 383 -14.33 1.32 1.67
N GLU A 384 -14.34 0.60 2.79
CA GLU A 384 -15.29 -0.47 3.10
C GLU A 384 -16.16 -0.07 4.30
N ILE A 385 -17.42 -0.49 4.27
CA ILE A 385 -18.39 -0.19 5.31
C ILE A 385 -19.10 -1.44 5.81
N SER A 386 -19.60 -1.35 7.03
CA SER A 386 -20.53 -2.32 7.62
C SER A 386 -21.73 -1.55 8.16
N ASN A 387 -22.85 -1.59 7.45
CA ASN A 387 -24.07 -0.88 7.83
C ASN A 387 -24.92 -1.65 8.85
N PHE A 388 -24.73 -2.96 8.98
CA PHE A 388 -25.45 -3.82 9.91
C PHE A 388 -24.56 -4.29 11.05
N SER A 389 -25.15 -4.46 12.23
CA SER A 389 -24.49 -5.13 13.36
C SER A 389 -24.19 -6.59 13.02
N ASN A 390 -23.04 -7.10 13.44
CA ASN A 390 -22.59 -8.49 13.21
C ASN A 390 -22.38 -8.88 11.74
N SER A 391 -21.97 -7.94 10.88
CA SER A 391 -21.58 -8.28 9.51
C SER A 391 -20.32 -9.16 9.49
N ALA A 392 -20.36 -10.25 8.73
CA ALA A 392 -19.21 -11.15 8.56
C ALA A 392 -18.11 -10.52 7.68
N GLU A 393 -18.52 -9.70 6.71
CA GLU A 393 -17.64 -9.04 5.75
C GLU A 393 -18.04 -7.57 5.61
N CYS A 394 -17.06 -6.73 5.27
CA CYS A 394 -17.30 -5.33 4.94
C CYS A 394 -17.61 -5.21 3.45
N SER A 395 -18.59 -4.39 3.10
CA SER A 395 -18.93 -4.09 1.71
C SER A 395 -18.18 -2.87 1.22
N ARG A 396 -17.63 -2.92 0.01
CA ARG A 396 -16.98 -1.76 -0.62
C ARG A 396 -17.98 -0.70 -1.03
N CYS A 397 -17.64 0.56 -0.79
CA CYS A 397 -18.43 1.68 -1.29
C CYS A 397 -18.35 1.76 -2.83
N PRO A 398 -19.43 2.22 -3.50
CA PRO A 398 -19.41 2.52 -4.93
C PRO A 398 -18.34 3.55 -5.28
N LEU A 399 -17.84 3.56 -6.52
CA LEU A 399 -16.68 4.36 -6.96
C LEU A 399 -16.76 5.87 -6.64
N GLU A 400 -17.97 6.44 -6.57
CA GLU A 400 -18.21 7.86 -6.27
C GLU A 400 -18.30 8.18 -4.77
N TYR A 401 -18.30 7.16 -3.91
CA TYR A 401 -18.50 7.28 -2.47
C TYR A 401 -17.34 6.64 -1.70
N TRP A 402 -17.10 7.09 -0.47
CA TRP A 402 -16.08 6.65 0.46
C TRP A 402 -16.69 6.32 1.81
N SER A 403 -16.02 5.49 2.61
CA SER A 403 -16.47 5.23 3.98
C SER A 403 -16.36 6.50 4.83
N ASP A 404 -17.34 6.76 5.68
CA ASP A 404 -17.24 7.76 6.74
C ASP A 404 -16.22 7.36 7.82
N GLU A 405 -15.92 8.26 8.76
CA GLU A 405 -14.91 8.05 9.81
C GLU A 405 -15.27 6.86 10.74
N GLU A 406 -16.56 6.59 10.92
CA GLU A 406 -17.06 5.43 11.67
C GLU A 406 -17.18 4.16 10.81
N HIS A 407 -16.85 4.23 9.51
CA HIS A 407 -16.96 3.14 8.53
C HIS A 407 -18.35 2.48 8.45
N SER A 408 -19.39 3.23 8.81
CA SER A 408 -20.77 2.78 8.91
C SER A 408 -21.57 3.03 7.63
N GLN A 409 -21.22 4.06 6.86
CA GLN A 409 -21.96 4.53 5.69
C GLN A 409 -21.04 5.08 4.60
N CYS A 410 -21.52 5.02 3.36
CA CYS A 410 -20.82 5.57 2.21
C CYS A 410 -21.21 7.04 2.02
N VAL A 411 -20.25 7.94 2.20
CA VAL A 411 -20.38 9.38 1.97
C VAL A 411 -19.75 9.76 0.61
N PRO A 412 -20.27 10.75 -0.11
CA PRO A 412 -19.72 11.13 -1.42
C PRO A 412 -18.26 11.59 -1.28
N LYS A 413 -17.39 11.13 -2.19
CA LYS A 413 -15.97 11.52 -2.20
C LYS A 413 -15.85 13.02 -2.44
N VAL A 414 -14.90 13.64 -1.75
CA VAL A 414 -14.57 15.05 -1.96
C VAL A 414 -13.93 15.21 -3.34
N ILE A 415 -14.38 16.20 -4.10
CA ILE A 415 -13.85 16.52 -5.43
C ILE A 415 -12.73 17.55 -5.24
N GLU A 416 -11.51 17.21 -5.63
CA GLU A 416 -10.36 18.11 -5.60
C GLU A 416 -10.06 18.66 -7.00
N PHE A 417 -9.79 19.95 -7.06
CA PHE A 417 -9.35 20.67 -8.24
C PHE A 417 -8.53 21.89 -7.78
N LEU A 418 -7.58 22.36 -8.59
CA LEU A 418 -6.76 23.53 -8.27
C LEU A 418 -7.65 24.79 -8.20
N SER A 419 -7.93 25.25 -6.98
CA SER A 419 -8.86 26.35 -6.72
C SER A 419 -8.14 27.69 -6.58
N TYR A 420 -8.81 28.78 -6.96
CA TYR A 420 -8.32 30.15 -6.73
C TYR A 420 -8.10 30.48 -5.25
N GLY A 421 -8.79 29.78 -4.34
CA GLY A 421 -8.66 29.96 -2.90
C GLY A 421 -7.48 29.23 -2.26
N GLU A 422 -6.85 28.30 -2.98
CA GLU A 422 -5.68 27.56 -2.50
C GLU A 422 -4.41 28.38 -2.68
N THR A 423 -3.41 28.17 -1.82
CA THR A 423 -2.17 28.94 -1.81
C THR A 423 -1.46 28.93 -3.17
N MET A 424 -1.39 27.76 -3.83
CA MET A 424 -0.80 27.62 -5.15
C MET A 424 -1.61 28.35 -6.23
N GLY A 425 -2.94 28.18 -6.25
CA GLY A 425 -3.82 28.85 -7.21
C GLY A 425 -3.82 30.37 -7.06
N ALA A 426 -3.78 30.87 -5.82
CA ALA A 426 -3.69 32.30 -5.52
C ALA A 426 -2.37 32.92 -5.99
N LEU A 427 -1.23 32.24 -5.76
CA LEU A 427 0.08 32.70 -6.23
C LEU A 427 0.14 32.78 -7.76
N LEU A 428 -0.29 31.73 -8.46
CA LEU A 428 -0.31 31.70 -9.92
C LEU A 428 -1.21 32.79 -10.51
N THR A 429 -2.37 33.02 -9.90
CA THR A 429 -3.30 34.10 -10.30
C THR A 429 -2.67 35.48 -10.13
N ALA A 430 -1.98 35.72 -9.02
CA ALA A 430 -1.29 36.99 -8.77
C ALA A 430 -0.18 37.25 -9.80
N PHE A 431 0.64 36.24 -10.12
CA PHE A 431 1.68 36.36 -11.14
C PHE A 431 1.11 36.64 -12.55
N SER A 432 0.04 35.93 -12.92
CA SER A 432 -0.65 36.14 -14.20
C SER A 432 -1.21 37.56 -14.33
N LEU A 433 -1.95 38.04 -13.32
CA LEU A 433 -2.53 39.39 -13.32
C LEU A 433 -1.45 40.48 -13.31
N PHE A 434 -0.36 40.26 -12.56
CA PHE A 434 0.79 41.17 -12.58
C PHE A 434 1.41 41.27 -13.98
N GLY A 435 1.67 40.13 -14.64
CA GLY A 435 2.19 40.10 -16.00
C GLY A 435 1.27 40.76 -17.03
N ALA A 436 -0.04 40.50 -16.95
CA ALA A 436 -1.04 41.15 -17.81
C ALA A 436 -1.10 42.67 -17.58
N SER A 437 -1.05 43.12 -16.32
CA SER A 437 -1.05 44.55 -15.98
C SER A 437 0.20 45.26 -16.51
N LEU A 438 1.37 44.64 -16.39
CA LEU A 438 2.63 45.20 -16.87
C LEU A 438 2.62 45.35 -18.41
N THR A 439 2.12 44.34 -19.13
CA THR A 439 2.01 44.40 -20.61
C THR A 439 1.01 45.46 -21.08
N LEU A 440 -0.09 45.68 -20.35
CA LEU A 440 -1.04 46.77 -20.63
C LEU A 440 -0.43 48.16 -20.37
N VAL A 441 0.29 48.34 -19.27
CA VAL A 441 1.00 49.60 -18.97
C VAL A 441 2.00 49.92 -20.08
N VAL A 442 2.79 48.93 -20.52
CA VAL A 442 3.73 49.10 -21.65
C VAL A 442 2.98 49.45 -22.94
N SER A 443 1.82 48.83 -23.21
CA SER A 443 0.97 49.16 -24.36
C SER A 443 0.45 50.59 -24.31
N CYS A 444 0.00 51.08 -23.15
CA CYS A 444 -0.45 52.46 -22.97
C CYS A 444 0.68 53.46 -23.19
N VAL A 445 1.89 53.18 -22.69
CA VAL A 445 3.08 54.01 -22.94
C VAL A 445 3.40 54.04 -24.45
N PHE A 446 3.37 52.89 -25.12
CA PHE A 446 3.57 52.81 -26.57
C PHE A 446 2.50 53.57 -27.37
N PHE A 447 1.25 53.56 -26.90
CA PHE A 447 0.16 54.30 -27.51
C PHE A 447 0.33 55.82 -27.35
N TRP A 448 0.67 56.27 -26.14
CA TRP A 448 0.86 57.70 -25.85
C TRP A 448 2.03 58.29 -26.64
N PHE A 449 3.12 57.52 -26.78
CA PHE A 449 4.30 57.91 -27.55
C PHE A 449 4.30 57.39 -29.00
N ARG A 450 3.14 56.99 -29.56
CA ARG A 450 3.06 56.35 -30.90
C ARG A 450 3.59 57.23 -32.05
N HIS A 451 3.58 58.55 -31.86
CA HIS A 451 4.03 59.51 -32.87
C HIS A 451 5.54 59.76 -32.81
N THR A 452 6.25 59.22 -31.81
CA THR A 452 7.70 59.34 -31.70
C THR A 452 8.41 58.54 -32.80
N PRO A 453 9.54 59.04 -33.32
CA PRO A 453 10.29 58.39 -34.40
C PRO A 453 10.77 56.97 -34.02
N LEU A 454 11.01 56.71 -32.72
CA LEU A 454 11.43 55.41 -32.21
C LEU A 454 10.36 54.32 -32.38
N VAL A 455 9.10 54.63 -32.06
CA VAL A 455 7.98 53.68 -32.16
C VAL A 455 7.54 53.46 -33.61
N LYS A 456 7.59 54.50 -34.44
CA LYS A 456 7.29 54.38 -35.88
C LYS A 456 8.32 53.54 -36.64
N ALA A 457 9.61 53.65 -36.29
CA ALA A 457 10.67 52.86 -36.92
C ALA A 457 10.57 51.35 -36.60
N SER A 458 9.92 50.99 -35.49
CA SER A 458 9.78 49.60 -35.01
C SER A 458 8.50 48.89 -35.49
N ASN A 459 7.79 49.45 -36.47
CA ASN A 459 6.47 48.99 -36.94
C ASN A 459 5.46 48.90 -35.77
N SER A 460 4.78 50.01 -35.50
CA SER A 460 3.88 50.16 -34.35
C SER A 460 2.77 49.11 -34.30
N GLU A 461 2.24 48.71 -35.46
CA GLU A 461 1.13 47.73 -35.56
C GLU A 461 1.52 46.33 -35.06
N LEU A 462 2.67 45.79 -35.50
CA LEU A 462 3.17 44.49 -35.02
C LEU A 462 3.57 44.53 -33.54
N SER A 463 4.00 45.69 -33.05
CA SER A 463 4.32 45.90 -31.64
C SER A 463 3.07 45.85 -30.76
N PHE A 464 1.96 46.46 -31.20
CA PHE A 464 0.68 46.34 -30.52
C PHE A 464 0.12 44.91 -30.59
N LEU A 465 0.25 44.21 -31.72
CA LEU A 465 -0.18 42.81 -31.84
C LEU A 465 0.64 41.86 -30.94
N LEU A 466 1.95 42.08 -30.81
CA LEU A 466 2.79 41.30 -29.90
C LEU A 466 2.43 41.56 -28.43
N LEU A 467 2.27 42.83 -28.03
CA LEU A 467 1.87 43.18 -26.67
C LEU A 467 0.50 42.62 -26.33
N PHE A 468 -0.46 42.72 -27.25
CA PHE A 468 -1.77 42.09 -27.12
C PHE A 468 -1.68 40.57 -26.95
N SER A 469 -0.86 39.89 -27.77
CA SER A 469 -0.63 38.45 -27.64
C SER A 469 0.00 38.07 -26.30
N LEU A 470 0.95 38.86 -25.79
CA LEU A 470 1.57 38.62 -24.48
C LEU A 470 0.58 38.81 -23.34
N THR A 471 -0.30 39.81 -23.41
CA THR A 471 -1.39 39.99 -22.45
C THR A 471 -2.32 38.77 -22.45
N LEU A 472 -2.67 38.25 -23.64
CA LEU A 472 -3.45 37.03 -23.77
C LEU A 472 -2.71 35.79 -23.25
N CYS A 473 -1.38 35.68 -23.41
CA CYS A 473 -0.59 34.57 -22.87
C CYS A 473 -0.61 34.55 -21.33
N PHE A 474 -0.52 35.71 -20.69
CA PHE A 474 -0.67 35.76 -19.23
C PHE A 474 -2.09 35.37 -18.81
N LEU A 475 -3.11 35.88 -19.49
CA LEU A 475 -4.51 35.57 -19.19
C LEU A 475 -4.88 34.11 -19.48
N CYS A 476 -4.23 33.42 -20.43
CA CYS A 476 -4.56 32.03 -20.75
C CYS A 476 -4.18 31.07 -19.62
N SER A 477 -3.16 31.37 -18.82
CA SER A 477 -2.81 30.56 -17.64
C SER A 477 -3.95 30.47 -16.61
N LEU A 478 -4.80 31.50 -16.52
CA LEU A 478 -5.97 31.50 -15.64
C LEU A 478 -7.02 30.48 -16.07
N THR A 479 -7.07 30.09 -17.35
CA THR A 479 -8.02 29.08 -17.83
C THR A 479 -7.72 27.68 -17.29
N PHE A 480 -6.51 27.45 -16.79
CA PHE A 480 -6.09 26.20 -16.12
C PHE A 480 -6.46 26.15 -14.63
N ILE A 481 -6.84 27.29 -14.02
CA ILE A 481 -7.17 27.41 -12.61
C ILE A 481 -8.69 27.47 -12.44
N GLY A 482 -9.22 26.72 -11.49
CA GLY A 482 -10.65 26.60 -11.22
C GLY A 482 -11.25 25.30 -11.74
N GLN A 483 -12.53 25.11 -11.42
CA GLN A 483 -13.22 23.85 -11.65
C GLN A 483 -13.31 23.52 -13.16
N PRO A 484 -12.76 22.36 -13.59
CA PRO A 484 -12.93 21.86 -14.95
C PRO A 484 -14.41 21.78 -15.35
N SER A 485 -14.76 22.47 -16.44
CA SER A 485 -16.05 22.41 -17.11
C SER A 485 -15.82 22.08 -18.58
N GLU A 486 -16.85 21.67 -19.32
CA GLU A 486 -16.75 21.41 -20.77
C GLU A 486 -16.07 22.57 -21.50
N TRP A 487 -16.53 23.79 -21.24
CA TRP A 487 -15.94 25.00 -21.82
C TRP A 487 -14.51 25.27 -21.34
N SER A 488 -14.23 25.07 -20.05
CA SER A 488 -12.87 25.26 -19.52
C SER A 488 -11.88 24.29 -20.14
N CYS A 489 -12.24 23.01 -20.29
CA CYS A 489 -11.37 21.99 -20.89
C CYS A 489 -11.10 22.25 -22.37
N MET A 490 -12.14 22.63 -23.13
CA MET A 490 -11.99 23.00 -24.54
C MET A 490 -11.09 24.23 -24.71
N LEU A 491 -11.19 25.24 -23.83
CA LEU A 491 -10.43 26.48 -23.93
C LEU A 491 -8.98 26.35 -23.46
N ARG A 492 -8.67 25.54 -22.44
CA ARG A 492 -7.33 25.44 -21.83
C ARG A 492 -6.21 25.27 -22.85
N HIS A 493 -6.25 24.19 -23.60
CA HIS A 493 -5.18 23.83 -24.53
C HIS A 493 -5.29 24.58 -25.86
N THR A 494 -6.49 24.89 -26.33
CA THR A 494 -6.70 25.60 -27.61
C THR A 494 -6.38 27.09 -27.51
N ALA A 495 -6.77 27.76 -26.43
CA ALA A 495 -6.44 29.16 -26.20
C ALA A 495 -4.92 29.33 -26.01
N PHE A 496 -4.25 28.40 -25.31
CA PHE A 496 -2.80 28.37 -25.22
C PHE A 496 -2.15 28.22 -26.59
N GLY A 497 -2.55 27.22 -27.38
CA GLY A 497 -1.99 26.97 -28.71
C GLY A 497 -2.16 28.15 -29.69
N ILE A 498 -3.35 28.74 -29.76
CA ILE A 498 -3.64 29.89 -30.64
C ILE A 498 -2.85 31.12 -30.22
N THR A 499 -2.81 31.41 -28.92
CA THR A 499 -2.11 32.60 -28.41
C THR A 499 -0.59 32.46 -28.54
N PHE A 500 -0.07 31.26 -28.31
CA PHE A 500 1.35 30.95 -28.52
C PHE A 500 1.75 31.09 -30.00
N ALA A 501 0.93 30.56 -30.92
CA ALA A 501 1.16 30.72 -32.36
C ALA A 501 1.13 32.19 -32.80
N LEU A 502 0.21 33.00 -32.25
CA LEU A 502 0.16 34.46 -32.49
C LEU A 502 1.41 35.16 -31.99
N CYS A 503 1.89 34.82 -30.80
CA CYS A 503 3.10 35.40 -30.22
C CYS A 503 4.33 35.07 -31.07
N MET A 504 4.55 33.79 -31.38
CA MET A 504 5.70 33.34 -32.16
C MET A 504 5.66 33.86 -33.60
N SER A 505 4.48 33.93 -34.22
CA SER A 505 4.31 34.52 -35.56
C SER A 505 4.66 36.02 -35.57
N CYS A 506 4.25 36.78 -34.55
CA CYS A 506 4.61 38.19 -34.40
C CYS A 506 6.12 38.41 -34.22
N ILE A 507 6.78 37.56 -33.41
CA ILE A 507 8.23 37.59 -33.21
C ILE A 507 8.97 37.25 -34.51
N LEU A 508 8.52 36.21 -35.22
CA LEU A 508 9.10 35.77 -36.48
C LEU A 508 8.98 36.86 -37.57
N ALA A 509 7.79 37.45 -37.73
CA ALA A 509 7.56 38.52 -38.70
C ALA A 509 8.41 39.77 -38.42
N LYS A 510 8.56 40.18 -37.15
CA LYS A 510 9.48 41.25 -36.75
C LYS A 510 10.94 40.92 -37.02
N THR A 511 11.36 39.68 -36.74
CA THR A 511 12.74 39.22 -36.96
C THR A 511 13.09 39.23 -38.45
N ILE A 512 12.19 38.76 -39.31
CA ILE A 512 12.36 38.78 -40.76
C ILE A 512 12.39 40.23 -41.30
N ALA A 513 11.51 41.11 -40.81
CA ALA A 513 11.48 42.53 -41.18
C ALA A 513 12.84 43.21 -40.94
N VAL A 514 13.45 42.94 -39.79
CA VAL A 514 14.76 43.46 -39.40
C VAL A 514 15.86 42.87 -40.28
N VAL A 515 15.87 41.55 -40.50
CA VAL A 515 16.88 40.88 -41.34
C VAL A 515 16.85 41.39 -42.79
N ILE A 516 15.67 41.64 -43.36
CA ILE A 516 15.53 42.17 -44.72
C ILE A 516 16.01 43.63 -44.80
N ALA A 517 15.72 44.46 -43.80
CA ALA A 517 16.20 45.85 -43.73
C ALA A 517 17.73 45.93 -43.67
N PHE A 518 18.40 45.00 -42.98
CA PHE A 518 19.87 44.97 -42.88
C PHE A 518 20.57 44.28 -44.07
N LYS A 519 19.88 43.41 -44.83
CA LYS A 519 20.43 42.77 -46.05
C LYS A 519 20.33 43.61 -47.32
N ALA A 520 19.54 44.68 -47.36
CA ALA A 520 19.40 45.56 -48.52
C ALA A 520 20.61 46.50 -48.67
N LYS A 521 21.65 46.08 -49.41
CA LYS A 521 22.93 46.82 -49.54
C LYS A 521 23.17 47.58 -50.88
N ARG A 522 22.24 47.60 -51.84
CA ARG A 522 22.29 48.49 -53.05
C ARG A 522 20.89 48.76 -53.63
N PRO A 523 20.65 49.92 -54.29
CA PRO A 523 19.43 50.15 -55.05
C PRO A 523 19.58 49.56 -56.46
N ALA A 524 19.09 48.35 -56.67
CA ALA A 524 18.80 47.82 -58.00
C ALA A 524 17.57 46.92 -57.90
N ASN A 525 16.58 47.21 -58.74
CA ASN A 525 15.28 46.54 -58.84
C ASN A 525 15.44 45.01 -58.91
N THR A 526 15.00 44.27 -57.86
CA THR A 526 14.46 42.87 -57.88
C THR A 526 14.45 42.16 -56.51
N VAL A 527 14.43 42.86 -55.36
CA VAL A 527 14.06 42.23 -54.07
C VAL A 527 12.64 42.70 -53.71
N PRO A 528 11.65 41.81 -53.49
CA PRO A 528 10.33 42.23 -53.05
C PRO A 528 10.53 42.94 -51.71
N GLN A 529 10.33 44.24 -51.73
CA GLN A 529 10.37 45.09 -50.55
C GLN A 529 9.35 44.50 -49.57
N CYS A 530 9.82 43.97 -48.43
CA CYS A 530 8.95 43.35 -47.43
C CYS A 530 8.09 44.43 -46.80
N SER A 531 6.98 44.72 -47.47
CA SER A 531 6.07 45.79 -47.14
C SER A 531 5.30 45.41 -45.87
N ALA A 532 4.97 46.40 -45.04
CA ALA A 532 4.13 46.22 -43.86
C ALA A 532 2.86 45.35 -44.08
N PRO A 533 2.15 45.42 -45.24
CA PRO A 533 1.03 44.52 -45.51
C PRO A 533 1.41 43.04 -45.63
N LEU A 534 2.59 42.69 -46.18
CA LEU A 534 3.03 41.29 -46.32
C LEU A 534 3.32 40.64 -44.96
N GLN A 535 3.88 41.41 -44.03
CA GLN A 535 4.12 40.97 -42.65
C GLN A 535 2.80 40.71 -41.91
N ARG A 536 1.81 41.60 -42.09
CA ARG A 536 0.47 41.44 -41.52
C ARG A 536 -0.22 40.17 -42.04
N THR A 537 -0.17 39.94 -43.35
CA THR A 537 -0.77 38.74 -43.94
C THR A 537 -0.07 37.47 -43.46
N SER A 538 1.26 37.47 -43.29
CA SER A 538 2.00 36.30 -42.80
C SER A 538 1.60 35.93 -41.36
N VAL A 539 1.50 36.90 -40.46
CA VAL A 539 1.10 36.65 -39.05
C VAL A 539 -0.34 36.14 -39.00
N LEU A 540 -1.24 36.75 -39.76
CA LEU A 540 -2.64 36.32 -39.84
C LEU A 540 -2.76 34.92 -40.46
N SER A 541 -1.95 34.57 -41.46
CA SER A 541 -2.00 33.24 -42.08
C SER A 541 -1.48 32.13 -41.17
N CYS A 542 -0.35 32.34 -40.47
CA CYS A 542 0.19 31.34 -39.54
C CYS A 542 -0.74 31.11 -38.34
N THR A 543 -1.37 32.17 -37.84
CA THR A 543 -2.35 32.06 -36.75
C THR A 543 -3.66 31.45 -37.21
N LEU A 544 -4.12 31.78 -38.41
CA LEU A 544 -5.30 31.15 -39.01
C LEU A 544 -5.09 29.65 -39.22
N LEU A 545 -3.89 29.22 -39.63
CA LEU A 545 -3.57 27.79 -39.73
C LEU A 545 -3.70 27.09 -38.37
N GLN A 546 -3.17 27.68 -37.30
CA GLN A 546 -3.32 27.12 -35.94
C GLN A 546 -4.78 27.09 -35.49
N VAL A 547 -5.55 28.15 -35.77
CA VAL A 547 -6.99 28.20 -35.47
C VAL A 547 -7.73 27.09 -36.21
N LEU A 548 -7.41 26.83 -37.48
CA LEU A 548 -8.02 25.74 -38.25
C LEU A 548 -7.70 24.36 -37.65
N VAL A 549 -6.45 24.14 -37.20
CA VAL A 549 -6.06 22.90 -36.51
C VAL A 549 -6.81 22.74 -35.18
N CYS A 550 -6.92 23.79 -34.37
CA CYS A 550 -7.70 23.76 -33.13
C CYS A 550 -9.19 23.56 -33.38
N MET A 551 -9.77 24.20 -34.41
CA MET A 551 -11.17 24.01 -34.77
C MET A 551 -11.43 22.57 -35.24
N LEU A 552 -10.53 21.99 -36.04
CA LEU A 552 -10.63 20.61 -36.46
C LEU A 552 -10.60 19.66 -35.26
N TRP A 553 -9.67 19.87 -34.32
CA TRP A 553 -9.58 19.08 -33.08
C TRP A 553 -10.86 19.18 -32.24
N LEU A 554 -11.36 20.40 -32.01
CA LEU A 554 -12.60 20.62 -31.25
C LEU A 554 -13.85 20.01 -31.94
N THR A 555 -13.87 19.91 -33.27
CA THR A 555 -14.99 19.30 -34.00
C THR A 555 -14.95 17.78 -34.04
N LEU A 556 -13.76 17.17 -34.07
CA LEU A 556 -13.61 15.72 -34.19
C LEU A 556 -13.59 15.04 -32.82
N ALA A 557 -12.88 15.61 -31.84
CA ALA A 557 -12.68 15.02 -30.53
C ALA A 557 -12.34 16.11 -29.48
N PRO A 558 -13.34 16.86 -28.99
CA PRO A 558 -13.10 17.95 -28.03
C PRO A 558 -12.66 17.43 -26.65
N PRO A 559 -11.78 18.15 -25.93
CA PRO A 559 -11.46 17.87 -24.54
C PRO A 559 -12.69 18.03 -23.62
N PHE A 560 -12.85 17.15 -22.64
CA PHE A 560 -14.01 17.13 -21.73
C PHE A 560 -13.59 16.90 -20.26
N PRO A 561 -14.39 17.34 -19.28
CA PRO A 561 -14.07 17.13 -17.87
C PRO A 561 -14.23 15.65 -17.50
N TYR A 562 -13.19 15.07 -16.92
CA TYR A 562 -13.11 13.68 -16.53
C TYR A 562 -12.87 13.55 -15.03
N LYS A 563 -13.61 12.63 -14.40
CA LYS A 563 -13.45 12.32 -12.98
C LYS A 563 -12.49 11.15 -12.84
N ASN A 564 -11.25 11.46 -12.49
CA ASN A 564 -10.24 10.43 -12.31
C ASN A 564 -10.42 9.77 -10.94
N THR A 565 -10.92 8.53 -10.94
CA THR A 565 -11.11 7.70 -9.72
C THR A 565 -10.00 6.67 -9.53
N ALA A 566 -9.00 6.62 -10.42
CA ALA A 566 -7.97 5.58 -10.44
C ALA A 566 -6.77 5.89 -9.52
N HIS A 567 -6.57 7.16 -9.17
CA HIS A 567 -5.33 7.66 -8.56
C HIS A 567 -5.40 7.88 -7.05
N ALA A 568 -6.58 8.11 -6.49
CA ALA A 568 -6.81 8.17 -5.04
C ALA A 568 -8.11 7.44 -4.70
N THR A 569 -8.05 6.48 -3.80
CA THR A 569 -9.25 5.73 -3.39
C THR A 569 -10.21 6.62 -2.59
N GLU A 570 -9.70 7.60 -1.83
CA GLU A 570 -10.47 8.49 -0.94
C GLU A 570 -11.04 9.76 -1.58
N ARG A 571 -10.52 10.21 -2.74
CA ARG A 571 -10.89 11.50 -3.37
C ARG A 571 -11.09 11.35 -4.87
N ILE A 572 -11.90 12.24 -5.46
CA ILE A 572 -12.09 12.31 -6.91
C ILE A 572 -11.33 13.52 -7.41
N ILE A 573 -10.30 13.31 -8.24
CA ILE A 573 -9.59 14.42 -8.88
C ILE A 573 -10.35 14.75 -10.17
N LEU A 574 -10.78 16.00 -10.31
CA LEU A 574 -11.42 16.47 -11.53
C LEU A 574 -10.35 16.98 -12.51
N GLU A 575 -10.20 16.32 -13.64
CA GLU A 575 -9.21 16.60 -14.68
C GLU A 575 -9.92 16.93 -16.00
N CYS A 576 -9.16 17.38 -17.01
CA CYS A 576 -9.67 17.51 -18.37
C CYS A 576 -9.05 16.40 -19.22
N ASP A 577 -9.87 15.47 -19.68
CA ASP A 577 -9.45 14.49 -20.68
C ASP A 577 -9.30 15.19 -22.03
N LEU A 578 -8.26 14.80 -22.77
CA LEU A 578 -7.87 15.42 -24.03
C LEU A 578 -8.78 15.03 -25.21
N GLY A 579 -9.58 13.96 -25.08
CA GLY A 579 -10.47 13.40 -26.10
C GLY A 579 -9.73 12.71 -27.25
N SER A 580 -8.74 13.37 -27.84
CA SER A 580 -7.81 12.78 -28.82
C SER A 580 -6.37 13.18 -28.49
N PRO A 581 -5.53 12.21 -28.10
CA PRO A 581 -4.10 12.44 -27.92
C PRO A 581 -3.45 12.96 -29.20
N ILE A 582 -3.83 12.43 -30.37
CA ILE A 582 -3.33 12.87 -31.68
C ILE A 582 -3.64 14.35 -31.92
N GLY A 583 -4.83 14.83 -31.54
CA GLY A 583 -5.21 16.25 -31.64
C GLY A 583 -4.38 17.14 -30.71
N PHE A 584 -4.15 16.69 -29.47
CA PHE A 584 -3.25 17.35 -28.53
C PHE A 584 -1.80 17.37 -29.04
N TRP A 585 -1.32 16.28 -29.62
CA TRP A 585 0.03 16.16 -30.19
C TRP A 585 0.22 16.97 -31.46
N ALA A 586 -0.80 17.08 -32.32
CA ALA A 586 -0.77 18.01 -33.46
C ALA A 586 -0.66 19.48 -33.00
N VAL A 587 -1.05 19.77 -31.76
CA VAL A 587 -0.92 21.08 -31.11
C VAL A 587 0.38 21.23 -30.31
N LEU A 588 1.00 20.15 -29.78
CA LEU A 588 2.14 20.19 -28.84
C LEU A 588 3.38 19.32 -29.15
N GLY A 589 3.24 18.12 -29.76
CA GLY A 589 4.29 17.16 -30.17
C GLY A 589 5.19 16.54 -29.07
N LEU A 590 5.22 15.20 -28.89
CA LEU A 590 6.17 14.47 -28.00
C LEU A 590 6.58 13.05 -28.50
N ASP A 591 7.55 12.41 -27.82
CA ASP A 591 8.68 11.57 -28.31
C ASP A 591 8.78 10.13 -27.67
N PRO A 592 9.07 9.02 -28.41
CA PRO A 592 9.09 7.63 -27.92
C PRO A 592 10.23 7.14 -26.99
N GLY A 593 11.09 8.02 -26.47
CA GLY A 593 12.30 7.61 -25.71
C GLY A 593 12.05 7.03 -24.31
N GLU A 594 10.96 7.40 -23.66
CA GLU A 594 10.72 7.10 -22.23
C GLU A 594 10.30 5.65 -21.98
N LEU A 595 9.64 5.01 -22.95
CA LEU A 595 9.21 3.61 -22.87
C LEU A 595 10.39 2.62 -22.84
N GLN A 596 11.52 3.00 -23.46
CA GLN A 596 12.73 2.17 -23.51
C GLN A 596 13.35 1.97 -22.11
N TYR A 597 13.24 2.97 -21.22
CA TYR A 597 13.72 2.86 -19.84
C TYR A 597 12.91 1.86 -19.03
N ALA A 598 11.58 1.88 -19.14
CA ALA A 598 10.70 0.94 -18.46
C ALA A 598 11.01 -0.52 -18.84
N TYR A 599 11.17 -0.79 -20.13
CA TYR A 599 11.48 -2.14 -20.62
C TYR A 599 12.88 -2.62 -20.21
N THR A 600 13.83 -1.72 -20.03
CA THR A 600 15.16 -2.07 -19.52
C THR A 600 15.10 -2.53 -18.05
N MET A 601 14.24 -1.93 -17.23
CA MET A 601 13.98 -2.39 -15.86
C MET A 601 13.33 -3.77 -15.86
N ILE A 602 12.34 -4.00 -16.73
CA ILE A 602 11.67 -5.30 -16.87
C ILE A 602 12.67 -6.39 -17.27
N PHE A 603 13.51 -6.11 -18.26
CA PHE A 603 14.58 -7.02 -18.70
C PHE A 603 15.49 -7.44 -17.54
N ALA A 604 15.98 -6.48 -16.75
CA ALA A 604 16.84 -6.77 -15.61
C ALA A 604 16.13 -7.64 -14.56
N ILE A 605 14.84 -7.39 -14.29
CA ILE A 605 14.06 -8.20 -13.34
C ILE A 605 13.88 -9.63 -13.83
N GLU A 606 13.56 -9.83 -15.11
CA GLU A 606 13.46 -11.18 -15.69
C GLU A 606 14.80 -11.93 -15.65
N GLU A 607 15.90 -11.22 -15.90
CA GLU A 607 17.25 -11.78 -15.81
C GLU A 607 17.58 -12.21 -14.37
N ILE A 608 17.24 -11.39 -13.37
CA ILE A 608 17.43 -11.70 -11.94
C ILE A 608 16.56 -12.89 -11.53
N ASN A 609 15.28 -12.91 -11.93
CA ASN A 609 14.36 -14.00 -11.61
C ASN A 609 14.77 -15.35 -12.21
N ASN A 610 15.51 -15.33 -13.33
CA ASN A 610 16.07 -16.53 -13.96
C ASN A 610 17.46 -16.91 -13.42
N SER A 611 18.05 -16.12 -12.53
CA SER A 611 19.36 -16.41 -11.92
C SER A 611 19.25 -17.46 -10.82
N SER A 612 20.18 -18.42 -10.80
CA SER A 612 20.33 -19.36 -9.67
C SER A 612 21.15 -18.77 -8.52
N ASP A 613 21.90 -17.70 -8.79
CA ASP A 613 22.96 -17.21 -7.91
C ASP A 613 22.52 -15.99 -7.09
N LEU A 614 21.55 -15.23 -7.60
CA LEU A 614 21.06 -14.00 -6.99
C LEU A 614 19.57 -14.17 -6.69
N LEU A 615 19.17 -14.02 -5.42
CA LEU A 615 17.79 -14.22 -4.96
C LEU A 615 17.17 -15.60 -5.29
N PRO A 616 17.86 -16.72 -5.01
CA PRO A 616 17.33 -18.05 -5.31
C PRO A 616 16.01 -18.32 -4.55
N GLY A 617 14.95 -18.65 -5.28
CA GLY A 617 13.63 -18.97 -4.71
C GLY A 617 12.75 -17.76 -4.40
N VAL A 618 13.17 -16.55 -4.79
CA VAL A 618 12.37 -15.31 -4.67
C VAL A 618 12.06 -14.79 -6.07
N THR A 619 10.84 -14.30 -6.30
CA THR A 619 10.44 -13.65 -7.57
C THR A 619 10.22 -12.17 -7.33
N LEU A 620 11.01 -11.33 -8.01
CA LEU A 620 10.83 -9.89 -8.04
C LEU A 620 9.67 -9.52 -8.95
N GLY A 621 8.71 -8.77 -8.41
CA GLY A 621 7.63 -8.14 -9.16
C GLY A 621 7.87 -6.64 -9.39
N TYR A 622 7.16 -6.04 -10.35
CA TYR A 622 7.26 -4.62 -10.67
C TYR A 622 5.90 -3.96 -10.91
N ARG A 623 5.86 -2.63 -10.73
CA ARG A 623 4.77 -1.73 -11.13
C ARG A 623 5.39 -0.41 -11.62
N ILE A 624 5.25 -0.09 -12.90
CA ILE A 624 5.87 1.07 -13.56
C ILE A 624 4.76 2.02 -14.03
N PHE A 625 4.95 3.34 -13.90
CA PHE A 625 3.96 4.38 -14.23
C PHE A 625 4.56 5.45 -15.15
N ASP A 626 3.73 6.05 -16.01
CA ASP A 626 4.09 7.23 -16.80
C ASP A 626 3.95 8.52 -15.95
N SER A 627 4.93 9.42 -16.06
CA SER A 627 4.98 10.71 -15.37
C SER A 627 4.22 11.84 -16.08
N CYS A 628 3.90 11.71 -17.37
CA CYS A 628 3.34 12.81 -18.18
C CYS A 628 1.89 13.24 -17.84
N PRO A 629 0.94 12.37 -17.44
CA PRO A 629 -0.46 12.78 -17.30
C PRO A 629 -0.82 13.43 -15.96
N SER A 630 0.04 13.39 -14.93
CA SER A 630 -0.31 13.92 -13.59
C SER A 630 0.91 14.36 -12.77
N ILE A 631 1.19 15.66 -12.78
CA ILE A 631 2.24 16.32 -11.97
C ILE A 631 2.14 15.96 -10.47
N PRO A 632 0.94 15.92 -9.84
CA PRO A 632 0.81 15.51 -8.44
C PRO A 632 1.26 14.06 -8.17
N LEU A 633 0.99 13.14 -9.09
CA LEU A 633 1.37 11.73 -8.99
C LEU A 633 2.88 11.55 -9.12
N SER A 634 3.51 12.29 -10.03
CA SER A 634 4.96 12.31 -10.19
C SER A 634 5.63 12.79 -8.90
N ILE A 635 5.12 13.87 -8.29
CA ILE A 635 5.66 14.39 -7.02
C ILE A 635 5.49 13.35 -5.89
N SER A 636 4.33 12.71 -5.77
CA SER A 636 4.09 11.69 -4.75
C SER A 636 4.95 10.43 -4.94
N ALA A 637 5.17 9.99 -6.18
CA ALA A 637 6.02 8.84 -6.48
C ALA A 637 7.51 9.16 -6.23
N SER A 638 7.96 10.37 -6.60
CA SER A 638 9.33 10.85 -6.35
C SER A 638 9.64 11.04 -4.87
N LEU A 639 8.66 11.41 -4.03
CA LEU A 639 8.85 11.52 -2.58
C LEU A 639 9.04 10.16 -1.89
N ASN A 640 8.59 9.05 -2.50
CA ASN A 640 8.74 7.70 -1.95
C ASN A 640 10.07 7.01 -2.34
N LEU A 641 10.78 7.48 -3.37
CA LEU A 641 12.07 6.94 -3.82
C LEU A 641 13.14 8.03 -3.83
N MET A 642 13.84 8.20 -2.70
CA MET A 642 15.05 9.04 -2.66
C MET A 642 16.29 8.18 -2.40
N ASN A 643 16.84 7.60 -3.47
CA ASN A 643 18.26 7.28 -3.60
C ASN A 643 18.69 7.32 -5.08
N ARG A 644 19.89 7.79 -5.41
CA ARG A 644 20.33 8.08 -6.79
C ARG A 644 21.36 7.05 -7.30
N THR A 645 21.30 6.68 -8.58
CA THR A 645 22.29 5.80 -9.24
C THR A 645 23.15 6.51 -10.29
N ILE A 646 22.95 7.82 -10.45
CA ILE A 646 23.79 8.70 -11.25
C ILE A 646 24.66 9.52 -10.28
N PRO A 647 25.98 9.65 -10.52
CA PRO A 647 26.83 10.48 -9.68
C PRO A 647 26.35 11.93 -9.67
N SER A 648 26.37 12.58 -8.51
CA SER A 648 25.95 13.98 -8.36
C SER A 648 26.67 14.94 -9.32
N ASP A 649 25.93 15.90 -9.89
CA ASP A 649 26.44 16.98 -10.77
C ASP A 649 27.59 17.78 -10.12
N PHE A 650 27.66 17.76 -8.78
CA PHE A 650 28.76 18.31 -8.01
C PHE A 650 30.11 17.69 -8.38
N HIS A 651 30.15 16.36 -8.55
CA HIS A 651 31.36 15.66 -8.94
C HIS A 651 31.74 15.95 -10.39
N GLN A 652 30.77 16.06 -11.29
CA GLN A 652 31.02 16.43 -12.68
C GLN A 652 31.60 17.84 -12.81
N SER A 653 31.06 18.80 -12.05
CA SER A 653 31.55 20.18 -12.03
C SER A 653 33.03 20.27 -11.63
N LYS A 654 33.44 19.50 -10.62
CA LYS A 654 34.84 19.38 -10.22
C LYS A 654 35.70 18.68 -11.28
N ALA A 655 35.19 17.60 -11.86
CA ALA A 655 35.89 16.87 -12.92
C ALA A 655 36.14 17.78 -14.13
N LEU A 656 35.18 18.64 -14.51
CA LEU A 656 35.34 19.60 -15.61
C LEU A 656 36.43 20.63 -15.32
N ALA A 657 36.52 21.16 -14.09
CA ALA A 657 37.61 22.05 -13.71
C ALA A 657 38.98 21.36 -13.83
N LYS A 658 39.07 20.09 -13.39
CA LYS A 658 40.29 19.27 -13.55
C LYS A 658 40.60 18.95 -15.01
N LEU A 659 39.59 18.73 -15.85
CA LEU A 659 39.75 18.49 -17.28
C LEU A 659 40.34 19.72 -17.99
N VAL A 660 39.81 20.90 -17.66
CA VAL A 660 40.30 22.18 -18.19
C VAL A 660 41.77 22.38 -17.80
N LYS A 661 42.11 22.06 -16.55
CA LYS A 661 43.48 22.09 -16.06
C LYS A 661 44.39 21.07 -16.75
N TYR A 662 43.90 19.85 -16.96
CA TYR A 662 44.64 18.75 -17.58
C TYR A 662 45.13 19.10 -18.98
N PHE A 663 44.30 19.78 -19.78
CA PHE A 663 44.68 20.27 -21.11
C PHE A 663 45.43 21.61 -21.12
N GLY A 664 45.79 22.14 -19.94
CA GLY A 664 46.59 23.37 -19.81
C GLY A 664 45.82 24.66 -20.09
N TRP A 665 44.49 24.61 -20.12
CA TRP A 665 43.65 25.80 -20.30
C TRP A 665 43.52 26.55 -18.98
N THR A 666 43.82 27.84 -18.99
CA THR A 666 43.74 28.70 -17.78
C THR A 666 42.85 29.92 -18.00
N TRP A 667 42.30 30.06 -19.20
CA TRP A 667 41.44 31.16 -19.60
C TRP A 667 40.27 30.64 -20.40
N VAL A 668 39.08 30.66 -19.81
CA VAL A 668 37.88 30.04 -20.38
C VAL A 668 36.68 30.97 -20.33
N GLY A 669 35.79 30.82 -21.29
CA GLY A 669 34.41 31.31 -21.19
C GLY A 669 33.54 30.29 -20.47
N ALA A 670 32.48 30.74 -19.83
CA ALA A 670 31.51 29.89 -19.15
C ALA A 670 30.09 30.21 -19.61
N ILE A 671 29.35 29.18 -20.01
CA ILE A 671 27.96 29.28 -20.42
C ILE A 671 27.14 28.29 -19.59
N ARG A 672 25.99 28.73 -19.11
CA ARG A 672 25.08 27.88 -18.35
C ARG A 672 23.63 28.07 -18.77
N THR A 673 22.83 27.02 -18.62
CA THR A 673 21.38 27.18 -18.62
C THR A 673 20.95 27.97 -17.38
N ASN A 674 20.01 28.88 -17.51
CA ASN A 674 19.39 29.57 -16.38
C ASN A 674 18.35 28.67 -15.68
N SER A 675 18.82 27.58 -15.07
CA SER A 675 18.02 26.60 -14.30
C SER A 675 18.80 26.16 -13.07
N ASP A 676 18.17 25.42 -12.15
CA ASP A 676 18.87 24.90 -10.96
C ASP A 676 20.07 24.02 -11.34
N TYR A 677 19.94 23.20 -12.40
CA TYR A 677 21.03 22.41 -12.98
C TYR A 677 22.20 23.30 -13.44
N GLY A 678 21.95 24.24 -14.36
CA GLY A 678 23.01 25.07 -14.93
C GLY A 678 23.61 26.05 -13.91
N ASN A 679 22.80 26.60 -13.01
CA ASN A 679 23.23 27.54 -11.98
C ASN A 679 24.08 26.85 -10.91
N GLY A 680 23.60 25.72 -10.38
CA GLY A 680 24.30 24.95 -9.35
C GLY A 680 25.59 24.31 -9.86
N GLY A 681 25.52 23.68 -11.03
CA GLY A 681 26.69 23.06 -11.68
C GLY A 681 27.77 24.09 -12.02
N MET A 682 27.38 25.21 -12.65
CA MET A 682 28.34 26.26 -12.98
C MET A 682 28.93 26.94 -11.74
N ALA A 683 28.14 27.19 -10.70
CA ALA A 683 28.67 27.76 -9.44
C ALA A 683 29.75 26.85 -8.83
N THR A 684 29.49 25.53 -8.81
CA THR A 684 30.46 24.54 -8.33
C THR A 684 31.70 24.47 -9.23
N PHE A 685 31.52 24.54 -10.55
CA PHE A 685 32.63 24.60 -11.50
C PHE A 685 33.49 25.85 -11.28
N LEU A 686 32.89 27.03 -11.08
CA LEU A 686 33.63 28.27 -10.86
C LEU A 686 34.51 28.20 -9.60
N GLU A 687 33.97 27.65 -8.50
CA GLU A 687 34.74 27.43 -7.27
C GLU A 687 35.89 26.43 -7.48
N ALA A 688 35.63 25.32 -8.17
CA ALA A 688 36.65 24.33 -8.47
C ALA A 688 37.72 24.89 -9.42
N ALA A 689 37.32 25.64 -10.45
CA ALA A 689 38.20 26.28 -11.41
C ALA A 689 39.16 27.26 -10.74
N GLU A 690 38.66 28.07 -9.79
CA GLU A 690 39.50 28.99 -9.02
C GLU A 690 40.58 28.25 -8.22
N ARG A 691 40.22 27.11 -7.59
CA ARG A 691 41.17 26.26 -6.86
C ARG A 691 42.24 25.63 -7.76
N GLU A 692 41.87 25.25 -8.99
CA GLU A 692 42.79 24.70 -9.99
C GLU A 692 43.64 25.77 -10.71
N GLY A 693 43.40 27.06 -10.40
CA GLY A 693 44.08 28.20 -11.00
C GLY A 693 43.63 28.51 -12.43
N VAL A 694 42.37 28.23 -12.74
CA VAL A 694 41.71 28.56 -14.02
C VAL A 694 40.86 29.82 -13.81
N CYS A 695 41.03 30.81 -14.68
CA CYS A 695 40.22 32.03 -14.63
C CYS A 695 39.15 32.03 -15.72
N VAL A 696 37.98 32.56 -15.38
CA VAL A 696 36.84 32.68 -16.27
C VAL A 696 36.70 34.12 -16.76
N GLU A 697 36.73 34.31 -18.08
CA GLU A 697 36.64 35.64 -18.72
C GLU A 697 35.22 36.21 -18.64
N TYR A 698 34.24 35.35 -18.91
CA TYR A 698 32.82 35.68 -18.82
C TYR A 698 32.04 34.45 -18.36
N SER A 699 30.97 34.69 -17.61
CA SER A 699 29.99 33.67 -17.24
C SER A 699 28.61 34.18 -17.60
N VAL A 700 27.94 33.51 -18.52
CA VAL A 700 26.62 33.92 -19.02
C VAL A 700 25.59 32.84 -18.86
N ALA A 701 24.37 33.27 -18.58
CA ALA A 701 23.19 32.41 -18.51
C ALA A 701 22.40 32.52 -19.81
N ILE A 702 21.94 31.39 -20.32
CA ILE A 702 21.02 31.31 -21.45
C ILE A 702 19.82 30.45 -21.08
N TYR A 703 18.67 30.73 -21.67
CA TYR A 703 17.47 29.93 -21.53
C TYR A 703 16.70 29.93 -22.85
N ARG A 704 16.06 28.82 -23.24
CA ARG A 704 15.39 28.70 -24.55
C ARG A 704 14.36 29.77 -24.87
N THR A 705 13.77 30.40 -23.86
CA THR A 705 12.79 31.49 -24.05
C THR A 705 13.43 32.88 -24.09
N ASP A 706 14.76 32.99 -23.96
CA ASP A 706 15.46 34.26 -24.06
C ASP A 706 15.29 34.89 -25.44
N PRO A 707 15.17 36.22 -25.52
CA PRO A 707 15.00 36.90 -26.80
C PRO A 707 16.25 36.70 -27.65
N ARG A 708 16.07 36.56 -28.98
CA ARG A 708 17.19 36.47 -29.92
C ARG A 708 18.26 37.55 -29.72
N LYS A 709 17.88 38.77 -29.30
CA LYS A 709 18.83 39.84 -28.96
C LYS A 709 19.81 39.43 -27.86
N TRP A 710 19.34 38.73 -26.82
CA TRP A 710 20.20 38.21 -25.78
C TRP A 710 21.20 37.20 -26.35
N PHE A 711 20.74 36.25 -27.17
CA PHE A 711 21.65 35.35 -27.89
C PHE A 711 22.64 36.11 -28.78
N LEU A 712 22.24 37.20 -29.45
CA LEU A 712 23.16 38.05 -30.22
C LEU A 712 24.19 38.77 -29.33
N GLU A 713 23.80 39.23 -28.14
CA GLU A 713 24.70 39.84 -27.15
C GLU A 713 25.68 38.81 -26.60
N VAL A 714 25.22 37.58 -26.34
CA VAL A 714 26.07 36.44 -25.97
C VAL A 714 27.05 36.10 -27.10
N VAL A 715 26.58 36.06 -28.35
CA VAL A 715 27.45 35.83 -29.52
C VAL A 715 28.48 36.97 -29.68
N ASP A 716 28.09 38.22 -29.48
CA ASP A 716 29.01 39.36 -29.51
C ASP A 716 30.04 39.30 -28.39
N MET A 717 29.64 38.85 -27.19
CA MET A 717 30.55 38.58 -26.08
C MET A 717 31.55 37.47 -26.43
N ILE A 718 31.06 36.35 -26.97
CA ILE A 718 31.91 35.23 -27.43
C ILE A 718 32.90 35.71 -28.50
N LYS A 719 32.45 36.56 -29.46
CA LYS A 719 33.30 37.13 -30.51
C LYS A 719 34.36 38.08 -29.98
N LYS A 720 34.02 38.90 -28.97
CA LYS A 720 34.96 39.84 -28.32
C LYS A 720 35.90 39.15 -27.36
N SER A 721 35.53 37.97 -26.88
CA SER A 721 36.31 37.19 -25.93
C SER A 721 37.67 36.80 -26.50
N THR A 722 38.66 36.77 -25.61
CA THR A 722 40.00 36.27 -25.94
C THR A 722 40.14 34.78 -25.62
N SER A 723 39.25 34.22 -24.81
CA SER A 723 39.13 32.80 -24.51
C SER A 723 38.85 31.98 -25.77
N LYS A 724 39.62 30.91 -26.00
CA LYS A 724 39.36 29.93 -27.07
C LYS A 724 38.58 28.71 -26.62
N VAL A 725 38.43 28.54 -25.31
CA VAL A 725 37.75 27.43 -24.67
C VAL A 725 36.49 27.93 -23.98
N ILE A 726 35.38 27.22 -24.16
CA ILE A 726 34.10 27.52 -23.53
C ILE A 726 33.63 26.28 -22.78
N VAL A 727 33.40 26.44 -21.48
CA VAL A 727 32.80 25.41 -20.63
C VAL A 727 31.30 25.66 -20.57
N ALA A 728 30.51 24.68 -21.00
CA ALA A 728 29.07 24.76 -21.09
C ALA A 728 28.42 23.75 -20.13
N PHE A 729 27.79 24.28 -19.07
CA PHE A 729 26.99 23.51 -18.11
C PHE A 729 25.51 23.83 -18.34
N ALA A 730 24.94 23.25 -19.39
CA ALA A 730 23.66 23.65 -19.95
C ALA A 730 22.89 22.45 -20.52
N ASP A 731 21.58 22.61 -20.67
CA ASP A 731 20.70 21.68 -21.36
C ASP A 731 20.92 21.80 -22.88
N GLY A 732 20.99 20.65 -23.57
CA GLY A 732 21.19 20.61 -25.02
C GLY A 732 20.17 21.44 -25.80
N THR A 733 18.92 21.50 -25.37
CA THR A 733 17.87 22.28 -26.06
C THR A 733 18.11 23.79 -25.98
N ASP A 734 18.66 24.30 -24.88
CA ASP A 734 18.99 25.71 -24.75
C ASP A 734 20.25 26.06 -25.57
N LEU A 735 21.22 25.14 -25.62
CA LEU A 735 22.44 25.29 -26.41
C LEU A 735 22.21 25.20 -27.92
N ASP A 736 21.25 24.39 -28.38
CA ASP A 736 20.90 24.27 -29.81
C ASP A 736 20.62 25.63 -30.45
N ILE A 737 19.90 26.50 -29.72
CA ILE A 737 19.56 27.84 -30.16
C ILE A 737 20.83 28.70 -30.29
N LEU A 738 21.74 28.62 -29.32
CA LEU A 738 23.02 29.33 -29.36
C LEU A 738 23.92 28.83 -30.49
N PHE A 739 24.03 27.50 -30.69
CA PHE A 739 24.84 26.92 -31.75
C PHE A 739 24.35 27.33 -33.13
N LYS A 740 23.03 27.30 -33.36
CA LYS A 740 22.44 27.78 -34.62
C LYS A 740 22.73 29.25 -34.88
N GLU A 741 22.72 30.10 -33.85
CA GLU A 741 23.04 31.53 -34.01
C GLU A 741 24.55 31.78 -34.23
N LEU A 742 25.42 31.01 -33.55
CA LEU A 742 26.87 31.03 -33.80
C LEU A 742 27.20 30.60 -35.22
N HIS A 743 26.57 29.51 -35.69
CA HIS A 743 26.71 29.02 -37.06
C HIS A 743 26.25 30.07 -38.08
N ALA A 744 25.07 30.68 -37.85
CA ALA A 744 24.53 31.72 -38.72
C ALA A 744 25.45 32.95 -38.85
N GLN A 745 26.35 33.15 -37.89
CA GLN A 745 27.32 34.25 -37.87
C GLN A 745 28.76 33.81 -38.15
N ASN A 746 28.96 32.57 -38.64
CA ASN A 746 30.26 31.96 -38.93
C ASN A 746 31.24 32.02 -37.75
N VAL A 747 30.75 31.82 -36.53
CA VAL A 747 31.59 31.69 -35.33
C VAL A 747 31.89 30.22 -35.10
N THR A 748 33.06 29.79 -35.54
CA THR A 748 33.54 28.40 -35.43
C THR A 748 34.96 28.38 -34.85
N GLY A 749 35.52 27.20 -34.61
CA GLY A 749 36.90 27.05 -34.13
C GLY A 749 37.11 27.38 -32.65
N LEU A 750 36.05 27.31 -31.84
CA LEU A 750 36.11 27.39 -30.38
C LEU A 750 36.07 25.98 -29.80
N GLN A 751 36.87 25.74 -28.77
CA GLN A 751 36.87 24.45 -28.09
C GLN A 751 35.76 24.41 -27.05
N TRP A 752 34.81 23.52 -27.25
CA TRP A 752 33.71 23.34 -26.31
C TRP A 752 34.02 22.23 -25.32
N VAL A 753 33.70 22.50 -24.05
CA VAL A 753 33.78 21.54 -22.96
C VAL A 753 32.39 21.36 -22.38
N GLY A 754 31.81 20.17 -22.48
CA GLY A 754 30.42 19.92 -22.16
C GLY A 754 30.17 19.12 -20.88
N SER A 755 29.10 19.47 -20.17
CA SER A 755 28.47 18.63 -19.15
C SER A 755 27.66 17.49 -19.78
N GLU A 756 27.23 16.54 -18.96
CA GLU A 756 26.42 15.39 -19.43
C GLU A 756 25.10 15.82 -20.05
N GLY A 757 24.52 16.94 -19.60
CA GLY A 757 23.23 17.46 -20.09
C GLY A 757 23.17 17.86 -21.57
N TRP A 758 24.31 17.83 -22.29
CA TRP A 758 24.31 18.04 -23.74
C TRP A 758 25.38 17.28 -24.53
N ILE A 759 26.48 16.85 -23.90
CA ILE A 759 27.64 16.31 -24.66
C ILE A 759 27.32 15.03 -25.45
N THR A 760 26.34 14.22 -25.03
CA THR A 760 25.84 13.06 -25.78
C THR A 760 24.41 13.23 -26.27
N TYR A 761 23.89 14.46 -26.25
CA TYR A 761 22.50 14.72 -26.62
C TYR A 761 22.31 14.67 -28.15
N ARG A 762 21.86 13.52 -28.67
CA ARG A 762 21.73 13.27 -30.12
C ARG A 762 20.86 14.28 -30.88
N TYR A 763 19.89 14.90 -30.23
CA TYR A 763 19.00 15.88 -30.88
C TYR A 763 19.71 17.11 -31.42
N ILE A 764 20.87 17.45 -30.85
CA ILE A 764 21.67 18.58 -31.30
C ILE A 764 22.86 18.16 -32.16
N ALA A 765 23.08 16.85 -32.35
CA ALA A 765 24.10 16.31 -33.25
C ALA A 765 23.67 16.45 -34.71
N SER A 766 23.55 17.69 -35.16
CA SER A 766 23.27 18.05 -36.55
C SER A 766 24.53 18.58 -37.24
N PRO A 767 24.66 18.47 -38.57
CA PRO A 767 25.79 19.04 -39.30
C PRO A 767 25.99 20.54 -39.05
N VAL A 768 24.90 21.28 -38.80
CA VAL A 768 24.91 22.71 -38.49
C VAL A 768 25.60 22.98 -37.16
N ASN A 769 25.20 22.25 -36.12
CA ASN A 769 25.79 22.43 -34.79
C ASN A 769 27.21 21.88 -34.75
N TYR A 770 27.47 20.75 -35.40
CA TYR A 770 28.81 20.17 -35.50
C TYR A 770 29.82 21.18 -36.04
N ALA A 771 29.47 22.01 -37.03
CA ALA A 771 30.37 23.05 -37.54
C ALA A 771 30.82 24.07 -36.47
N VAL A 772 30.05 24.24 -35.38
CA VAL A 772 30.36 25.15 -34.27
C VAL A 772 31.06 24.42 -33.13
N VAL A 773 30.61 23.21 -32.81
CA VAL A 773 31.09 22.41 -31.66
C VAL A 773 32.00 21.24 -32.07
N GLN A 774 32.59 21.32 -33.26
CA GLN A 774 33.51 20.33 -33.78
C GLN A 774 34.62 20.01 -32.77
N GLY A 775 34.82 18.73 -32.49
CA GLY A 775 35.81 18.30 -31.50
C GLY A 775 35.46 18.69 -30.06
N ALA A 776 34.19 18.99 -29.76
CA ALA A 776 33.73 19.18 -28.38
C ALA A 776 34.13 17.98 -27.52
N VAL A 777 34.53 18.25 -26.28
CA VAL A 777 34.96 17.24 -25.31
C VAL A 777 34.12 17.36 -24.06
N GLY A 778 33.79 16.27 -23.39
CA GLY A 778 33.05 16.36 -22.13
C GLY A 778 32.85 15.04 -21.46
N PHE A 779 32.11 15.07 -20.36
CA PHE A 779 31.83 13.88 -19.56
C PHE A 779 30.44 13.35 -19.83
N ALA A 780 30.37 12.08 -20.20
CA ALA A 780 29.12 11.34 -20.35
C ALA A 780 29.05 10.21 -19.31
N ALA A 781 27.83 9.71 -19.09
CA ALA A 781 27.64 8.43 -18.41
C ALA A 781 28.39 7.32 -19.18
N LEU A 782 28.92 6.33 -18.46
CA LEU A 782 29.60 5.19 -19.07
C LEU A 782 28.61 4.41 -19.95
N ASN A 783 28.85 4.43 -21.26
CA ASN A 783 28.13 3.58 -22.19
C ASN A 783 28.56 2.13 -21.96
N ALA A 784 27.60 1.24 -21.66
CA ALA A 784 27.88 -0.18 -21.50
C ALA A 784 26.93 -1.01 -22.35
N HIS A 785 27.47 -2.00 -23.03
CA HIS A 785 26.68 -2.96 -23.78
C HIS A 785 26.00 -3.93 -22.81
N ILE A 786 24.67 -3.88 -22.74
CA ILE A 786 23.86 -4.82 -21.95
C ILE A 786 23.54 -6.02 -22.84
N PRO A 787 24.13 -7.21 -22.60
CA PRO A 787 23.92 -8.38 -23.46
C PRO A 787 22.44 -8.79 -23.46
N GLY A 788 21.88 -9.08 -24.63
CA GLY A 788 20.49 -9.57 -24.78
C GLY A 788 19.39 -8.50 -24.68
N LEU A 789 19.70 -7.26 -24.28
CA LEU A 789 18.68 -6.21 -24.14
C LEU A 789 18.04 -5.83 -25.49
N GLN A 790 18.84 -5.72 -26.56
CA GLN A 790 18.31 -5.41 -27.89
C GLN A 790 17.34 -6.49 -28.38
N GLU A 791 17.69 -7.76 -28.13
CA GLU A 791 16.86 -8.91 -28.49
C GLU A 791 15.54 -8.89 -27.72
N PHE A 792 15.59 -8.58 -26.42
CA PHE A 792 14.40 -8.43 -25.58
C PHE A 792 13.46 -7.31 -26.09
N LEU A 793 14.01 -6.13 -26.35
CA LEU A 793 13.24 -4.98 -26.86
C LEU A 793 12.62 -5.28 -28.22
N ALA A 794 13.41 -5.82 -29.15
CA ALA A 794 12.94 -6.13 -30.51
C ALA A 794 11.92 -7.29 -30.55
N ASN A 795 11.93 -8.17 -29.54
CA ASN A 795 10.98 -9.28 -29.40
C ASN A 795 9.74 -8.96 -28.55
N SER A 796 9.67 -7.77 -27.94
CA SER A 796 8.50 -7.34 -27.16
C SER A 796 7.26 -7.24 -28.06
N ARG A 797 6.10 -7.76 -27.59
CA ARG A 797 4.83 -7.76 -28.34
C ARG A 797 3.64 -7.39 -27.43
N PRO A 798 2.68 -6.57 -27.91
CA PRO A 798 1.44 -6.30 -27.18
C PRO A 798 0.61 -7.56 -26.90
N SER A 799 0.73 -8.57 -27.76
CA SER A 799 0.02 -9.85 -27.63
C SER A 799 0.55 -10.74 -26.50
N THR A 800 1.82 -10.61 -26.13
CA THR A 800 2.44 -11.40 -25.04
C THR A 800 2.43 -10.67 -23.70
N THR A 801 2.13 -9.36 -23.70
CA THR A 801 2.06 -8.49 -22.51
C THR A 801 0.72 -7.74 -22.45
N PRO A 802 -0.42 -8.47 -22.35
CA PRO A 802 -1.73 -7.85 -22.36
C PRO A 802 -1.91 -6.88 -21.18
N GLY A 803 -2.22 -5.62 -21.48
CA GLY A 803 -2.39 -4.54 -20.49
C GLY A 803 -1.29 -3.49 -20.47
N ASP A 804 -0.19 -3.68 -21.22
CA ASP A 804 0.83 -2.63 -21.41
C ASP A 804 0.37 -1.62 -22.48
N GLN A 805 -0.21 -0.53 -22.03
CA GLN A 805 -0.71 0.54 -22.90
C GLN A 805 0.43 1.26 -23.64
N GLY A 806 1.59 1.43 -23.01
CA GLY A 806 2.75 2.08 -23.65
C GLY A 806 3.27 1.27 -24.84
N LEU A 807 3.32 -0.05 -24.71
CA LEU A 807 3.71 -0.91 -25.82
C LEU A 807 2.67 -0.92 -26.96
N VAL A 808 1.36 -0.85 -26.63
CA VAL A 808 0.30 -0.69 -27.63
C VAL A 808 0.48 0.61 -28.41
N GLU A 809 0.68 1.73 -27.72
CA GLU A 809 0.88 3.05 -28.33
C GLU A 809 2.15 3.13 -29.19
N LEU A 810 3.26 2.55 -28.73
CA LEU A 810 4.47 2.40 -29.54
C LEU A 810 4.18 1.60 -30.81
N TRP A 811 3.46 0.47 -30.69
CA TRP A 811 3.15 -0.42 -31.81
C TRP A 811 2.33 0.30 -32.88
N GLU A 812 1.27 0.99 -32.45
CA GLU A 812 0.39 1.77 -33.33
C GLU A 812 1.16 2.92 -34.01
N THR A 813 2.10 3.55 -33.30
CA THR A 813 2.93 4.64 -33.83
C THR A 813 3.99 4.16 -34.83
N VAL A 814 4.73 3.10 -34.51
CA VAL A 814 5.82 2.56 -35.36
C VAL A 814 5.27 2.00 -36.66
N PHE A 815 4.10 1.35 -36.61
CA PHE A 815 3.51 0.68 -37.77
C PHE A 815 2.35 1.46 -38.42
N GLY A 816 1.91 2.59 -37.84
CA GLY A 816 0.84 3.42 -38.37
C GLY A 816 -0.51 2.68 -38.47
N CYS A 817 -0.82 1.83 -37.48
CA CYS A 817 -1.97 0.93 -37.48
C CYS A 817 -2.71 0.96 -36.13
N THR A 818 -3.86 0.27 -36.00
CA THR A 818 -4.61 0.16 -34.72
C THR A 818 -4.83 -1.30 -34.30
N LEU A 819 -4.64 -1.62 -33.01
CA LEU A 819 -4.76 -2.98 -32.44
C LEU A 819 -6.20 -3.34 -32.00
N THR A 820 -7.05 -2.34 -31.73
CA THR A 820 -8.47 -2.54 -31.41
C THR A 820 -9.36 -2.33 -32.65
N PRO A 821 -10.24 -3.28 -33.04
CA PRO A 821 -11.30 -2.99 -33.98
C PRO A 821 -12.27 -2.01 -33.32
N GLN A 822 -12.39 -0.79 -33.85
CA GLN A 822 -13.46 0.12 -33.45
C GLN A 822 -14.81 -0.58 -33.66
N ALA A 823 -15.62 -0.67 -32.59
CA ALA A 823 -17.01 -1.04 -32.71
C ALA A 823 -17.69 -0.06 -33.69
N GLU A 824 -18.33 -0.60 -34.72
CA GLU A 824 -18.94 0.13 -35.82
C GLU A 824 -19.71 1.37 -35.36
N THR A 825 -19.13 2.54 -35.57
CA THR A 825 -19.88 3.79 -35.74
C THR A 825 -19.26 4.59 -36.87
N GLN A 826 -20.14 5.13 -37.71
CA GLN A 826 -19.88 5.49 -39.10
C GLN A 826 -18.89 6.66 -39.28
N ALA A 827 -18.12 6.52 -40.36
CA ALA A 827 -17.38 7.52 -41.14
C ALA A 827 -15.90 7.80 -40.79
N GLN A 828 -15.03 7.09 -41.53
CA GLN A 828 -13.96 7.67 -42.39
C GLN A 828 -12.60 8.04 -41.76
N VAL A 829 -11.73 7.05 -41.55
CA VAL A 829 -10.39 6.85 -42.18
C VAL A 829 -10.04 5.36 -41.97
N SER A 830 -9.74 4.59 -43.02
CA SER A 830 -9.32 3.20 -42.88
C SER A 830 -7.88 3.14 -42.40
N VAL A 831 -7.65 3.32 -41.09
CA VAL A 831 -6.36 3.01 -40.48
C VAL A 831 -6.18 1.50 -40.56
N ALA A 832 -5.04 1.03 -41.07
CA ALA A 832 -4.77 -0.40 -41.19
C ALA A 832 -4.86 -1.06 -39.80
N ALA A 833 -5.41 -2.27 -39.72
CA ALA A 833 -5.42 -3.03 -38.47
C ALA A 833 -4.04 -3.64 -38.24
N CYS A 834 -3.45 -3.43 -37.04
CA CYS A 834 -2.25 -4.15 -36.65
C CYS A 834 -2.61 -5.61 -36.36
N THR A 835 -1.78 -6.54 -36.84
CA THR A 835 -1.90 -7.97 -36.52
C THR A 835 -1.33 -8.31 -35.14
N GLY A 836 -0.53 -7.42 -34.55
CA GLY A 836 0.21 -7.65 -33.30
C GLY A 836 1.36 -8.65 -33.44
N LYS A 837 1.72 -8.99 -34.68
CA LYS A 837 2.78 -9.94 -35.07
C LYS A 837 3.86 -9.32 -35.96
N GLU A 838 3.78 -8.01 -36.19
CA GLU A 838 4.81 -7.24 -36.89
C GLU A 838 6.17 -7.36 -36.18
N SER A 839 7.25 -7.02 -36.88
CA SER A 839 8.62 -7.16 -36.35
C SER A 839 9.27 -5.80 -36.15
N LEU A 840 9.69 -5.52 -34.92
CA LEU A 840 10.46 -4.33 -34.57
C LEU A 840 11.93 -4.38 -35.05
N TRP A 841 12.42 -5.56 -35.46
CA TRP A 841 13.81 -5.76 -35.90
C TRP A 841 14.20 -4.93 -37.12
N ASN A 842 13.25 -4.68 -38.02
CA ASN A 842 13.49 -3.98 -39.28
C ASN A 842 13.00 -2.52 -39.24
N THR A 843 12.49 -2.05 -38.10
CA THR A 843 12.02 -0.68 -37.93
C THR A 843 13.11 0.15 -37.29
N ASN A 844 13.49 1.26 -37.93
CA ASN A 844 14.46 2.21 -37.39
C ASN A 844 13.79 3.04 -36.27
N SER A 845 13.53 2.40 -35.13
CA SER A 845 12.85 2.99 -33.98
C SER A 845 13.86 3.26 -32.87
N ARG A 846 13.72 4.38 -32.15
CA ARG A 846 14.54 4.65 -30.97
C ARG A 846 14.39 3.58 -29.90
N PHE A 847 13.22 2.96 -29.78
CA PHE A 847 12.95 1.92 -28.79
C PHE A 847 13.88 0.70 -28.91
N THR A 848 14.27 0.33 -30.14
CA THR A 848 15.16 -0.81 -30.39
C THR A 848 16.64 -0.43 -30.52
N ASP A 849 16.96 0.87 -30.56
CA ASP A 849 18.34 1.36 -30.63
C ASP A 849 19.00 1.41 -29.24
N VAL A 850 19.91 0.48 -28.98
CA VAL A 850 20.69 0.39 -27.73
C VAL A 850 22.14 0.85 -27.91
N SER A 851 22.47 1.54 -29.00
CA SER A 851 23.84 1.99 -29.28
C SER A 851 24.37 3.00 -28.27
N ASP A 852 23.49 3.76 -27.62
CA ASP A 852 23.80 4.68 -26.52
C ASP A 852 23.06 4.25 -25.25
N ALA A 853 23.55 3.18 -24.63
CA ALA A 853 22.93 2.54 -23.48
C ALA A 853 23.39 3.16 -22.15
N GLY A 854 23.98 4.36 -22.12
CA GLY A 854 24.47 4.97 -20.87
C GLY A 854 23.38 5.10 -19.80
N LEU A 855 22.22 5.62 -20.17
CA LEU A 855 21.06 5.73 -19.27
C LEU A 855 20.39 4.36 -19.03
N LEU A 856 20.33 3.49 -20.04
CA LEU A 856 19.80 2.13 -19.92
C LEU A 856 20.62 1.31 -18.89
N ASN A 857 21.94 1.46 -18.91
CA ASN A 857 22.88 0.85 -17.98
C ASN A 857 22.66 1.33 -16.54
N ASN A 858 22.26 2.59 -16.34
CA ASN A 858 21.93 3.09 -15.00
C ASN A 858 20.62 2.48 -14.47
N VAL A 859 19.61 2.30 -15.32
CA VAL A 859 18.37 1.58 -14.95
C VAL A 859 18.67 0.12 -14.62
N TYR A 860 19.51 -0.53 -15.42
CA TYR A 860 19.98 -1.88 -15.19
C TYR A 860 20.71 -2.00 -13.84
N LYS A 861 21.72 -1.15 -13.60
CA LYS A 861 22.48 -1.09 -12.34
C LYS A 861 21.60 -0.80 -11.12
N ALA A 862 20.63 0.10 -11.24
CA ALA A 862 19.69 0.39 -10.15
C ALA A 862 18.87 -0.83 -9.74
N THR A 863 18.37 -1.56 -10.74
CA THR A 863 17.60 -2.79 -10.52
C THR A 863 18.45 -3.86 -9.83
N TYR A 864 19.69 -4.06 -10.30
CA TYR A 864 20.63 -4.98 -9.66
C TYR A 864 21.06 -4.55 -8.26
N ALA A 865 21.22 -3.26 -8.00
CA ALA A 865 21.56 -2.75 -6.67
C ALA A 865 20.47 -3.09 -5.64
N VAL A 866 19.19 -2.91 -6.01
CA VAL A 866 18.06 -3.32 -5.15
C VAL A 866 18.05 -4.84 -4.96
N ALA A 867 18.30 -5.61 -6.01
CA ALA A 867 18.34 -7.07 -5.91
C ALA A 867 19.47 -7.57 -5.01
N HIS A 868 20.67 -7.00 -5.11
CA HIS A 868 21.79 -7.30 -4.21
C HIS A 868 21.52 -6.87 -2.77
N ALA A 869 20.86 -5.72 -2.55
CA ALA A 869 20.44 -5.31 -1.21
C ALA A 869 19.45 -6.32 -0.58
N LEU A 870 18.49 -6.81 -1.37
CA LEU A 870 17.56 -7.85 -0.95
C LEU A 870 18.26 -9.19 -0.71
N ASP A 871 19.23 -9.54 -1.53
CA ASP A 871 20.00 -10.77 -1.38
C ASP A 871 20.84 -10.75 -0.09
N MET A 872 21.49 -9.62 0.22
CA MET A 872 22.18 -9.39 1.50
C MET A 872 21.22 -9.49 2.69
N LEU A 873 20.01 -8.96 2.55
CA LEU A 873 18.97 -9.05 3.57
C LEU A 873 18.55 -10.52 3.81
N PHE A 874 18.35 -11.29 2.74
CA PHE A 874 17.92 -12.68 2.85
C PHE A 874 19.03 -13.66 3.23
N THR A 875 20.28 -13.39 2.88
CA THR A 875 21.45 -14.22 3.21
C THR A 875 22.05 -13.92 4.59
N CYS A 876 21.51 -12.92 5.29
CA CYS A 876 21.87 -12.55 6.66
C CYS A 876 21.83 -13.76 7.61
N LYS A 877 22.86 -13.90 8.46
CA LYS A 877 22.98 -14.97 9.46
C LYS A 877 22.50 -14.50 10.83
N ASP A 878 21.66 -15.29 11.48
CA ASP A 878 21.12 -14.99 12.81
C ASP A 878 22.25 -14.71 13.83
N GLY A 879 22.15 -13.57 14.53
CA GLY A 879 23.16 -13.10 15.48
C GLY A 879 24.30 -12.29 14.85
N GLN A 880 24.29 -12.07 13.53
CA GLN A 880 25.22 -11.21 12.80
C GLN A 880 24.50 -10.14 11.96
N GLY A 881 23.19 -9.97 12.17
CA GLY A 881 22.42 -8.97 11.45
C GLY A 881 22.72 -7.55 11.92
N PRO A 882 22.51 -6.54 11.07
CA PRO A 882 22.86 -5.16 11.38
C PRO A 882 21.80 -4.42 12.23
N PHE A 883 20.71 -5.09 12.59
CA PHE A 883 19.60 -4.51 13.37
C PHE A 883 19.75 -4.80 14.87
N GLU A 884 18.89 -4.20 15.69
CA GLU A 884 18.96 -4.33 17.16
C GLU A 884 19.09 -5.79 17.62
N ASN A 885 19.96 -6.04 18.61
CA ASN A 885 20.32 -7.38 19.10
C ASN A 885 20.96 -8.32 18.06
N ASN A 886 21.63 -7.76 17.04
CA ASN A 886 22.24 -8.49 15.93
C ASN A 886 21.24 -9.34 15.13
N THR A 887 20.01 -8.85 15.01
CA THR A 887 18.91 -9.56 14.33
C THR A 887 18.95 -9.33 12.82
N CYS A 888 18.51 -10.32 12.06
CA CYS A 888 18.26 -10.21 10.63
C CYS A 888 16.81 -9.78 10.37
N ALA A 889 16.54 -9.19 9.20
CA ALA A 889 15.16 -8.86 8.81
C ALA A 889 14.35 -10.14 8.54
N ASP A 890 13.06 -10.09 8.84
CA ASP A 890 12.13 -11.17 8.51
C ASP A 890 11.93 -11.25 7.00
N ARG A 891 12.15 -12.45 6.44
CA ARG A 891 12.05 -12.71 5.00
C ARG A 891 10.63 -12.56 4.47
N GLU A 892 9.62 -12.81 5.30
CA GLU A 892 8.20 -12.68 4.90
C GLU A 892 7.67 -11.25 5.11
N ASN A 893 8.38 -10.41 5.86
CA ASN A 893 7.93 -9.08 6.25
C ASN A 893 9.05 -8.03 6.11
N VAL A 894 9.59 -7.90 4.90
CA VAL A 894 10.61 -6.92 4.56
C VAL A 894 10.02 -5.51 4.49
N GLN A 895 10.64 -4.56 5.19
CA GLN A 895 10.27 -3.15 5.17
C GLN A 895 11.24 -2.32 4.31
N SER A 896 10.75 -1.25 3.66
CA SER A 896 11.54 -0.43 2.72
C SER A 896 12.80 0.18 3.35
N TRP A 897 12.76 0.57 4.62
CA TRP A 897 13.92 1.15 5.31
C TRP A 897 15.03 0.10 5.58
N GLN A 898 14.67 -1.19 5.72
CA GLN A 898 15.64 -2.27 5.87
C GLN A 898 16.38 -2.50 4.55
N VAL A 899 15.66 -2.46 3.43
CA VAL A 899 16.27 -2.50 2.09
C VAL A 899 17.17 -1.30 1.87
N LEU A 900 16.74 -0.09 2.28
CA LEU A 900 17.57 1.12 2.20
C LEU A 900 18.88 0.97 3.00
N HIS A 901 18.82 0.38 4.20
CA HIS A 901 20.02 0.11 4.99
C HIS A 901 21.02 -0.77 4.23
N TYR A 902 20.58 -1.91 3.69
CA TYR A 902 21.46 -2.78 2.90
C TYR A 902 21.89 -2.16 1.57
N LEU A 903 21.06 -1.31 0.98
CA LEU A 903 21.41 -0.57 -0.24
C LEU A 903 22.62 0.34 -0.04
N THR A 904 22.82 0.91 1.15
CA THR A 904 24.06 1.67 1.46
C THR A 904 25.32 0.81 1.54
N GLN A 905 25.18 -0.52 1.60
CA GLN A 905 26.27 -1.47 1.77
C GLN A 905 26.52 -2.32 0.54
N VAL A 906 25.75 -2.15 -0.53
CA VAL A 906 25.95 -2.96 -1.74
C VAL A 906 27.30 -2.63 -2.37
N ASN A 907 28.00 -3.69 -2.75
CA ASN A 907 29.25 -3.64 -3.48
C ASN A 907 29.30 -4.87 -4.37
N PHE A 908 28.93 -4.68 -5.64
CA PHE A 908 28.83 -5.78 -6.60
C PHE A 908 29.40 -5.38 -7.95
N THR A 909 29.86 -6.37 -8.71
CA THR A 909 30.32 -6.17 -10.08
C THR A 909 29.23 -6.60 -11.05
N THR A 910 28.86 -5.72 -11.97
CA THR A 910 27.91 -6.03 -13.05
C THR A 910 28.49 -7.08 -14.00
N LYS A 911 27.65 -7.71 -14.82
CA LYS A 911 28.10 -8.61 -15.91
C LYS A 911 29.02 -7.92 -16.94
N THR A 912 28.95 -6.59 -17.00
CA THR A 912 29.82 -5.75 -17.85
C THR A 912 31.15 -5.40 -17.19
N GLY A 913 31.40 -5.87 -15.95
CA GLY A 913 32.66 -5.67 -15.23
C GLY A 913 32.75 -4.37 -14.42
N GLU A 914 31.64 -3.63 -14.27
CA GLU A 914 31.61 -2.38 -13.51
C GLU A 914 31.34 -2.66 -12.03
N ASN A 915 32.19 -2.16 -11.14
CA ASN A 915 31.94 -2.23 -9.70
C ASN A 915 30.99 -1.12 -9.26
N VAL A 916 29.89 -1.48 -8.59
CA VAL A 916 28.81 -0.58 -8.16
C VAL A 916 28.74 -0.59 -6.63
N PHE A 917 28.96 0.58 -6.04
CA PHE A 917 28.80 0.85 -4.61
C PHE A 917 28.45 2.31 -4.37
N PHE A 918 27.85 2.60 -3.22
CA PHE A 918 27.41 3.94 -2.83
C PHE A 918 28.28 4.51 -1.70
N ASN A 919 28.43 5.83 -1.68
CA ASN A 919 29.09 6.55 -0.58
C ASN A 919 28.11 6.86 0.57
N GLU A 920 28.58 7.52 1.63
CA GLU A 920 27.77 7.91 2.81
C GLU A 920 26.57 8.81 2.47
N PHE A 921 26.58 9.48 1.31
CA PHE A 921 25.49 10.33 0.83
C PHE A 921 24.53 9.61 -0.12
N GLY A 922 24.76 8.31 -0.40
CA GLY A 922 23.98 7.53 -1.36
C GLY A 922 24.35 7.78 -2.82
N ASP A 923 25.43 8.52 -3.10
CA ASP A 923 25.91 8.72 -4.47
C ASP A 923 26.83 7.57 -4.90
N PRO A 924 26.74 7.09 -6.16
CA PRO A 924 27.71 6.16 -6.71
C PRO A 924 29.06 6.86 -6.93
N VAL A 925 30.14 6.08 -7.06
CA VAL A 925 31.45 6.62 -7.42
C VAL A 925 31.37 7.39 -8.74
N ALA A 926 31.87 8.63 -8.74
CA ALA A 926 31.94 9.45 -9.93
C ALA A 926 32.98 8.90 -10.92
N ARG A 927 32.52 8.08 -11.87
CA ARG A 927 33.28 7.61 -13.03
C ARG A 927 32.58 8.09 -14.30
N TYR A 928 33.32 8.74 -15.19
CA TYR A 928 32.77 9.32 -16.42
C TYR A 928 33.55 8.84 -17.65
N ALA A 929 32.84 8.63 -18.76
CA ALA A 929 33.46 8.52 -20.07
C ALA A 929 33.84 9.92 -20.56
N LEU A 930 35.08 10.09 -21.00
CA LEU A 930 35.52 11.29 -21.70
C LEU A 930 35.21 11.11 -23.19
N VAL A 931 34.22 11.85 -23.68
CA VAL A 931 33.70 11.74 -25.04
C VAL A 931 34.15 12.91 -25.90
N ASN A 932 34.30 12.67 -27.20
CA ASN A 932 34.71 13.64 -28.20
C ASN A 932 33.79 13.58 -29.43
N TRP A 933 33.35 14.73 -29.91
CA TRP A 933 32.50 14.81 -31.11
C TRP A 933 33.32 14.61 -32.37
N GLN A 934 33.05 13.53 -33.09
CA GLN A 934 33.74 13.15 -34.34
C GLN A 934 32.73 12.82 -35.45
N ILE A 935 33.22 12.68 -36.68
CA ILE A 935 32.44 12.17 -37.81
C ILE A 935 33.02 10.80 -38.18
N ASP A 936 32.14 9.81 -38.33
CA ASP A 936 32.52 8.47 -38.77
C ASP A 936 32.76 8.40 -40.30
N GLU A 937 33.23 7.25 -40.79
CA GLU A 937 33.50 7.04 -42.22
C GLU A 937 32.24 7.19 -43.11
N ALA A 938 31.05 7.02 -42.54
CA ALA A 938 29.78 7.13 -43.23
C ALA A 938 29.20 8.56 -43.22
N GLY A 939 29.85 9.50 -42.54
CA GLY A 939 29.45 10.91 -42.45
C GLY A 939 28.47 11.21 -41.32
N TYR A 940 28.26 10.28 -40.37
CA TYR A 940 27.43 10.48 -39.19
C TYR A 940 28.25 11.04 -38.03
N ILE A 941 27.60 11.87 -37.21
CA ILE A 941 28.21 12.43 -36.00
C ILE A 941 28.17 11.37 -34.91
N VAL A 942 29.35 11.05 -34.36
CA VAL A 942 29.54 10.06 -33.31
C VAL A 942 30.19 10.71 -32.08
N PHE A 943 29.86 10.19 -30.90
CA PHE A 943 30.43 10.63 -29.62
C PHE A 943 31.50 9.62 -29.19
N GLU A 944 32.69 9.77 -29.75
CA GLU A 944 33.76 8.79 -29.58
C GLU A 944 34.36 8.87 -28.16
N THR A 945 34.51 7.73 -27.49
CA THR A 945 35.07 7.70 -26.12
C THR A 945 36.60 7.68 -26.18
N ILE A 946 37.23 8.82 -25.90
CA ILE A 946 38.68 9.04 -25.97
C ILE A 946 39.41 8.75 -24.65
N GLY A 947 38.68 8.56 -23.54
CA GLY A 947 39.26 8.25 -22.24
C GLY A 947 38.23 8.11 -21.13
N PHE A 948 38.70 8.03 -19.91
CA PHE A 948 37.89 7.87 -18.70
C PHE A 948 38.41 8.79 -17.60
N TYR A 949 37.49 9.22 -16.74
CA TYR A 949 37.79 9.89 -15.49
C TYR A 949 37.25 9.08 -14.32
N ASP A 950 38.11 8.80 -13.34
CA ASP A 950 37.77 8.05 -12.14
C ASP A 950 38.12 8.85 -10.89
N ALA A 951 37.10 9.33 -10.19
CA ALA A 951 37.27 10.13 -8.99
C ALA A 951 37.82 9.33 -7.79
N SER A 952 37.76 7.99 -7.82
CA SER A 952 38.29 7.14 -6.74
C SER A 952 39.81 7.03 -6.75
N GLN A 953 40.47 7.40 -7.85
CA GLN A 953 41.91 7.33 -7.99
C GLN A 953 42.62 8.53 -7.32
N PRO A 954 43.91 8.36 -6.92
CA PRO A 954 44.72 9.45 -6.37
C PRO A 954 44.87 10.63 -7.32
N GLU A 955 45.09 11.82 -6.76
CA GLU A 955 45.31 13.04 -7.54
C GLU A 955 46.50 12.89 -8.51
N GLY A 956 46.26 13.15 -9.80
CA GLY A 956 47.21 12.92 -10.88
C GLY A 956 47.06 11.59 -11.63
N GLN A 957 46.28 10.63 -11.11
CA GLN A 957 45.97 9.34 -11.76
C GLN A 957 44.48 9.20 -12.14
N GLN A 958 43.71 10.27 -12.01
CA GLN A 958 42.26 10.26 -12.22
C GLN A 958 41.84 10.21 -13.70
N PHE A 959 42.76 10.52 -14.62
CA PHE A 959 42.51 10.52 -16.07
C PHE A 959 43.23 9.36 -16.74
N GLU A 960 42.50 8.59 -17.53
CA GLU A 960 43.02 7.51 -18.35
C GLU A 960 42.62 7.74 -19.81
N MET A 961 43.59 8.08 -20.67
CA MET A 961 43.35 8.28 -22.10
C MET A 961 43.51 6.96 -22.85
N LYS A 962 42.65 6.69 -23.84
CA LYS A 962 42.81 5.52 -24.71
C LYS A 962 43.96 5.75 -25.69
N ALA A 963 44.88 4.79 -25.79
CA ALA A 963 46.04 4.86 -26.67
C ALA A 963 45.67 4.81 -28.18
N ASP A 964 44.58 4.11 -28.51
CA ASP A 964 44.22 3.78 -29.90
C ASP A 964 43.25 4.80 -30.53
N VAL A 965 42.77 5.78 -29.77
CA VAL A 965 41.76 6.74 -30.22
C VAL A 965 42.31 8.15 -30.15
N GLN A 966 42.44 8.81 -31.31
CA GLN A 966 42.93 10.18 -31.39
C GLN A 966 41.78 11.18 -31.27
N ALA A 967 41.92 12.14 -30.35
CA ALA A 967 40.94 13.21 -30.19
C ALA A 967 41.08 14.26 -31.30
N ILE A 968 39.94 14.78 -31.76
CA ILE A 968 39.85 15.90 -32.70
C ILE A 968 39.49 17.15 -31.89
N TRP A 969 40.20 18.24 -32.13
CA TRP A 969 39.98 19.54 -31.49
C TRP A 969 39.37 20.53 -32.47
N ALA A 970 38.90 21.66 -31.94
CA ALA A 970 38.23 22.70 -32.70
C ALA A 970 38.94 23.03 -34.04
N GLY A 971 38.20 22.89 -35.15
CA GLY A 971 38.68 23.13 -36.51
C GLY A 971 39.49 21.99 -37.14
N ASP A 972 39.22 20.74 -36.78
CA ASP A 972 39.95 19.53 -37.24
C ASP A 972 41.45 19.53 -36.90
N ASN A 973 41.81 20.17 -35.80
CA ASN A 973 43.19 20.14 -35.31
C ASN A 973 43.45 18.87 -34.49
N LEU A 974 44.65 18.31 -34.64
CA LEU A 974 45.14 17.19 -33.81
C LEU A 974 45.87 17.67 -32.56
N GLU A 975 46.23 18.96 -32.50
CA GLU A 975 46.89 19.58 -31.35
C GLU A 975 45.88 20.31 -30.44
N VAL A 976 46.13 20.22 -29.13
CA VAL A 976 45.29 20.86 -28.11
C VAL A 976 45.34 22.39 -28.28
N PRO A 977 44.18 23.08 -28.39
CA PRO A 977 44.16 24.52 -28.59
C PRO A 977 44.70 25.26 -27.37
N ARG A 978 45.46 26.33 -27.58
CA ARG A 978 46.00 27.13 -26.47
C ARG A 978 45.02 28.23 -26.04
N SER A 979 44.60 28.22 -24.76
CA SER A 979 43.73 29.24 -24.17
C SER A 979 44.27 29.76 -22.83
N VAL A 980 44.96 30.91 -22.89
CA VAL A 980 45.59 31.60 -21.75
C VAL A 980 45.37 33.12 -21.86
N CYS A 981 45.17 33.83 -20.75
CA CYS A 981 44.94 35.28 -20.76
C CYS A 981 46.22 36.05 -21.11
N SER A 982 47.29 35.77 -20.36
CA SER A 982 48.62 36.31 -20.57
C SER A 982 49.60 35.20 -20.91
N LYS A 983 50.50 35.47 -21.86
CA LYS A 983 51.64 34.58 -22.11
C LYS A 983 52.55 34.57 -20.89
N SER A 984 53.25 33.46 -20.66
CA SER A 984 54.24 33.38 -19.59
C SER A 984 55.30 34.46 -19.75
N CYS A 985 55.60 35.18 -18.67
CA CYS A 985 56.66 36.18 -18.64
C CYS A 985 58.02 35.50 -18.78
N LEU A 986 58.85 36.05 -19.68
CA LEU A 986 60.21 35.58 -19.89
C LEU A 986 61.15 36.07 -18.78
N PRO A 987 62.31 35.43 -18.58
CA PRO A 987 63.36 35.96 -17.72
C PRO A 987 63.69 37.43 -18.08
N GLY A 988 63.99 38.24 -17.08
CA GLY A 988 64.15 39.70 -17.19
C GLY A 988 62.88 40.51 -16.93
N THR A 989 61.74 39.84 -16.82
CA THR A 989 60.45 40.45 -16.51
C THR A 989 59.81 39.78 -15.30
N ARG A 990 58.90 40.51 -14.65
CA ARG A 990 58.03 40.01 -13.57
C ARG A 990 56.57 40.20 -13.90
N ARG A 991 55.71 39.37 -13.30
CA ARG A 991 54.27 39.51 -13.36
C ARG A 991 53.84 40.76 -12.60
N ALA A 992 53.06 41.59 -13.26
CA ALA A 992 52.35 42.70 -12.67
C ALA A 992 50.85 42.47 -12.83
N PHE A 993 50.19 42.19 -11.72
CA PHE A 993 48.74 41.98 -11.70
C PHE A 993 48.04 43.31 -11.99
N VAL A 994 47.19 43.32 -13.01
CA VAL A 994 46.47 44.52 -13.42
C VAL A 994 45.25 44.70 -12.53
N LYS A 995 45.16 45.85 -11.84
CA LYS A 995 44.03 46.15 -10.95
C LYS A 995 42.72 46.11 -11.73
N GLY A 996 41.80 45.23 -11.32
CA GLY A 996 40.51 45.00 -11.99
C GLY A 996 40.48 43.83 -12.99
N LYS A 997 41.60 43.11 -13.21
CA LYS A 997 41.65 41.86 -13.97
C LYS A 997 41.91 40.64 -13.06
N PRO A 998 41.44 39.44 -13.44
CA PRO A 998 41.68 38.21 -12.66
C PRO A 998 43.17 37.80 -12.67
N ILE A 999 43.58 36.97 -11.70
CA ILE A 999 45.01 36.67 -11.42
C ILE A 999 45.76 36.02 -12.60
N CYS A 1000 45.04 35.35 -13.50
CA CYS A 1000 45.60 34.77 -14.72
C CYS A 1000 45.98 35.82 -15.77
N CYS A 1001 45.51 37.06 -15.62
CA CYS A 1001 45.79 38.18 -16.50
C CYS A 1001 46.78 39.14 -15.83
N PHE A 1002 48.01 39.12 -16.32
CA PHE A 1002 49.11 39.94 -15.83
C PHE A 1002 49.91 40.53 -16.98
N ASP A 1003 50.51 41.69 -16.75
CA ASP A 1003 51.48 42.28 -17.67
C ASP A 1003 52.88 41.83 -17.26
N CYS A 1004 53.75 41.61 -18.25
CA CYS A 1004 55.16 41.34 -18.00
C CYS A 1004 55.91 42.66 -17.97
N ILE A 1005 56.22 43.14 -16.77
CA ILE A 1005 56.99 44.37 -16.57
C ILE A 1005 58.46 44.02 -16.44
N THR A 1006 59.31 44.75 -17.14
CA THR A 1006 60.77 44.62 -17.01
C THR A 1006 61.22 44.94 -15.59
N CYS A 1007 62.18 44.16 -15.08
CA CYS A 1007 62.76 44.43 -13.76
C CYS A 1007 63.34 45.84 -13.69
N ALA A 1008 63.29 46.51 -12.53
CA ALA A 1008 63.80 47.88 -12.40
C ALA A 1008 65.34 47.92 -12.50
N ASP A 1009 65.91 49.12 -12.64
CA ASP A 1009 67.37 49.28 -12.65
C ASP A 1009 67.97 48.81 -11.31
N GLY A 1010 68.93 47.89 -11.38
CA GLY A 1010 69.50 47.20 -10.22
C GLY A 1010 68.82 45.86 -9.86
N GLU A 1011 67.79 45.44 -10.58
CA GLU A 1011 67.05 44.20 -10.33
C GLU A 1011 67.09 43.26 -11.55
N PHE A 1012 66.98 41.94 -11.30
CA PHE A 1012 66.97 40.90 -12.33
C PHE A 1012 65.92 39.81 -12.05
N SER A 1013 65.60 39.00 -13.06
CA SER A 1013 64.74 37.82 -12.93
C SER A 1013 65.24 36.71 -13.85
N ASN A 1014 65.68 35.57 -13.30
CA ASN A 1014 66.20 34.46 -14.09
C ASN A 1014 65.16 33.36 -14.40
N SER A 1015 63.95 33.46 -13.83
CA SER A 1015 62.89 32.45 -13.95
C SER A 1015 61.70 32.97 -14.76
N THR A 1016 61.03 32.08 -15.49
CA THR A 1016 59.78 32.40 -16.18
C THR A 1016 58.64 32.61 -15.17
N ASN A 1017 57.76 33.57 -15.42
CA ASN A 1017 56.64 33.94 -14.53
C ASN A 1017 57.02 34.40 -13.10
N ALA A 1018 58.23 34.93 -12.90
CA ALA A 1018 58.64 35.51 -11.62
C ALA A 1018 57.62 36.57 -11.12
N VAL A 1019 57.30 36.53 -9.82
CA VAL A 1019 56.36 37.51 -9.20
C VAL A 1019 57.09 38.79 -8.78
N LYS A 1020 58.37 38.67 -8.42
CA LYS A 1020 59.26 39.76 -8.02
C LYS A 1020 60.57 39.65 -8.78
N CYS A 1021 61.25 40.77 -8.94
CA CYS A 1021 62.64 40.79 -9.38
C CYS A 1021 63.54 40.84 -8.15
N ASP A 1022 64.67 40.15 -8.21
CA ASP A 1022 65.66 40.13 -7.15
C ASP A 1022 66.71 41.22 -7.39
N LYS A 1023 67.27 41.79 -6.33
CA LYS A 1023 68.29 42.86 -6.45
C LYS A 1023 69.66 42.27 -6.76
N CYS A 1024 70.38 42.89 -7.70
CA CYS A 1024 71.78 42.60 -7.92
C CYS A 1024 72.63 43.07 -6.71
N HIS A 1025 73.70 42.33 -6.42
CA HIS A 1025 74.69 42.73 -5.42
C HIS A 1025 75.31 44.09 -5.80
N PRO A 1026 75.71 44.98 -4.85
CA PRO A 1026 76.16 46.35 -5.15
C PRO A 1026 77.31 46.48 -6.17
N GLU A 1027 78.17 45.46 -6.28
CA GLU A 1027 79.30 45.39 -7.23
C GLU A 1027 78.88 45.02 -8.66
N TYR A 1028 77.63 44.57 -8.83
CA TYR A 1028 77.07 44.09 -10.09
C TYR A 1028 75.94 45.03 -10.57
N LYS A 1029 75.73 45.09 -11.88
CA LYS A 1029 74.61 45.74 -12.56
C LYS A 1029 73.80 44.68 -13.30
N PRO A 1030 72.48 44.83 -13.48
CA PRO A 1030 71.73 43.90 -14.30
C PRO A 1030 72.22 43.89 -15.76
N SER A 1031 72.13 42.73 -16.42
CA SER A 1031 72.39 42.56 -17.85
C SER A 1031 71.42 43.40 -18.68
N GLU A 1032 71.71 43.65 -19.97
CA GLU A 1032 70.79 44.41 -20.84
C GLU A 1032 69.38 43.79 -20.90
N GLU A 1033 69.31 42.46 -20.94
CA GLU A 1033 68.07 41.70 -20.92
C GLU A 1033 67.47 41.56 -19.51
N ARG A 1034 68.18 42.02 -18.46
CA ARG A 1034 67.80 41.97 -17.03
C ARG A 1034 67.53 40.56 -16.50
N ASN A 1035 68.00 39.53 -17.20
CA ASN A 1035 67.86 38.13 -16.82
C ASN A 1035 68.97 37.62 -15.88
N ASN A 1036 70.04 38.40 -15.72
CA ASN A 1036 71.17 38.11 -14.84
C ASN A 1036 71.85 39.42 -14.36
N CYS A 1037 72.88 39.32 -13.51
CA CYS A 1037 73.70 40.44 -13.06
C CYS A 1037 75.14 40.33 -13.57
N ASP A 1038 75.62 41.36 -14.26
CA ASP A 1038 76.99 41.52 -14.77
C ASP A 1038 77.84 42.43 -13.85
N LEU A 1039 79.16 42.27 -13.83
CA LEU A 1039 80.04 43.12 -13.00
C LEU A 1039 80.04 44.58 -13.50
N LYS A 1040 80.02 45.56 -12.59
CA LYS A 1040 80.15 46.99 -12.96
C LYS A 1040 81.56 47.28 -13.48
N ALA A 1041 81.65 47.97 -14.61
CA ALA A 1041 82.93 48.49 -15.09
C ALA A 1041 83.41 49.61 -14.16
N ILE A 1042 84.66 49.52 -13.68
CA ILE A 1042 85.29 50.54 -12.85
C ILE A 1042 85.80 51.65 -13.78
N GLU A 1043 85.15 52.81 -13.75
CA GLU A 1043 85.70 54.02 -14.39
C GLU A 1043 86.68 54.71 -13.44
N PHE A 1044 87.91 54.94 -13.92
CA PHE A 1044 88.90 55.74 -13.21
C PHE A 1044 88.66 57.23 -13.54
N LEU A 1045 88.33 58.04 -12.53
CA LEU A 1045 88.27 59.50 -12.65
C LEU A 1045 89.63 60.06 -13.12
N THR A 1046 89.63 60.89 -14.16
CA THR A 1046 90.84 61.63 -14.55
C THR A 1046 91.03 62.85 -13.63
N TYR A 1047 92.30 63.22 -13.38
CA TYR A 1047 92.69 64.29 -12.45
C TYR A 1047 91.98 65.63 -12.69
N SER A 1048 91.57 65.93 -13.92
CA SER A 1048 90.83 67.14 -14.31
C SER A 1048 89.42 67.23 -13.72
N GLU A 1049 88.71 66.11 -13.56
CA GLU A 1049 87.33 66.09 -13.06
C GLU A 1049 87.26 66.19 -11.52
N LEU A 1050 88.27 65.66 -10.83
CA LEU A 1050 88.40 65.78 -9.37
C LEU A 1050 88.63 67.24 -8.94
N MET A 1051 89.47 67.98 -9.68
CA MET A 1051 89.79 69.38 -9.39
C MET A 1051 88.63 70.34 -9.71
N GLY A 1052 87.71 69.95 -10.62
CA GLY A 1052 86.51 70.72 -10.93
C GLY A 1052 85.46 70.71 -9.81
N ARG A 1053 85.30 69.57 -9.09
CA ARG A 1053 84.35 69.45 -7.97
C ARG A 1053 84.84 70.05 -6.65
N LEU A 1054 86.16 70.17 -6.45
CA LEU A 1054 86.77 70.77 -5.25
C LEU A 1054 86.77 72.31 -5.22
N ARG A 1055 86.43 73.00 -6.33
CA ARG A 1055 86.35 74.48 -6.40
C ARG A 1055 85.03 75.09 -5.93
N LEU A 1056 83.99 74.28 -5.66
CA LEU A 1056 82.66 74.77 -5.25
C LEU A 1056 82.47 74.89 -3.73
N LEU A 1057 83.48 74.62 -2.91
CA LEU A 1057 83.42 74.72 -1.45
C LEU A 1057 84.54 75.63 -0.92
N GLY A 1058 84.28 76.94 -0.94
CA GLY A 1058 84.97 77.96 -0.16
C GLY A 1058 84.17 78.34 1.11
N PRO A 1059 84.77 79.04 2.09
CA PRO A 1059 84.67 78.66 3.50
C PRO A 1059 83.76 79.52 4.39
N THR A 1060 83.11 78.89 5.37
CA THR A 1060 82.74 79.45 6.69
C THR A 1060 82.80 78.28 7.69
N THR A 1061 83.77 78.10 8.62
CA THR A 1061 84.06 78.81 9.89
C THR A 1061 82.79 79.21 10.66
N LEU A 1062 82.53 78.92 11.94
CA LEU A 1062 83.15 78.14 13.02
C LEU A 1062 82.16 78.28 14.22
N SER A 1063 81.71 77.19 14.85
CA SER A 1063 81.39 77.08 16.29
C SER A 1063 81.23 75.61 16.66
#